data_AF-A0A518BGN8-F1
#
_entry.id   AF-A0A518BGN8-F1
#
_cell.length_a   1.000
_cell.length_b   1.000
_cell.length_c   1.000
_cell.angle_alpha   90.00
_cell.angle_beta   90.00
_cell.angle_gamma   90.00
#
_symmetry.space_group_name_H-M   'P 1'
#
loop_
_entity.id
_entity.type
_entity.pdbx_description
1 polymer ?
#
loop_
_entity_poly.entity_id
_entity_poly.type
_entity_poly.pdbx_seq_one_letter_code
_entity_poly.pdbx_strand_id
1 'polypeptide(L)'
;MATIGAMDDQLDGLRALLAQVHRNHAGAAGGAPAAYIPELAAVDPELFAVAACSVDGPAASAGDEAHAFTLQSLSKPFLYGWALDQLGEGVVHAHVGVEPTGQAFDSMIRLEQDSHLPHNPMVNAGAIAVTGLLLEAGADLAGLLTFLGTCAGRGPLGVDVPVWLSEREHGHRNRAIAHLLRYFGVLTAPVDATLDLYFRQCATLVDVRELAVMAGTLANHGRCPTTGVQALSPEANQRVLAVMSTCGLYDAMGRFLFDLGVPAKSGVSGGLIAVASGRLGLAAFSPPIDAAGTSLRARAALAELDERLGLHVFGPRSAAYHPTDEAADLERAIDDALEQVPHVAGRGTVASYAAPLARVDPERCGVAICTVDGTVVARGDSAERFSMQATANAFAYARTTELLGREAVHARVGVEPSGNPFHAVQLDQRSGRPFNPLGNAGAITVAGLAPGADEASRLRGLLEFLSSAAGERVGVDAELLDAEWTAGDRNRAIAALLRAAGCVDDEEAALQLYLQQCCVTVDCVRLARMGALLAAGGRPAPGVTPLLSQRAVRDTLSVMYTCGLHDGSGEFAWSVGIPAKSGVSGAIVAVVPGRMGIAVWSPPVDHRGTSVRGKRLLEHLSASLRLGVFAGPALGATVRPQ
;
A
#
# COMPACT_ATOMS: atom_id res chain seq x y z
N MET A 1 -6.99 38.89 14.69
CA MET A 1 -8.47 38.86 14.63
C MET A 1 -8.97 38.13 13.37
N ALA A 2 -8.44 38.40 12.17
CA ALA A 2 -8.82 37.68 10.94
C ALA A 2 -8.47 36.17 10.92
N THR A 3 -7.42 35.73 11.61
CA THR A 3 -6.98 34.32 11.68
C THR A 3 -7.78 33.46 12.65
N ILE A 4 -8.34 34.05 13.71
CA ILE A 4 -9.14 33.33 14.72
C ILE A 4 -10.53 33.00 14.13
N GLY A 5 -11.17 33.97 13.46
CA GLY A 5 -12.47 33.74 12.80
C GLY A 5 -12.41 32.69 11.68
N ALA A 6 -11.33 32.64 10.90
CA ALA A 6 -11.15 31.64 9.86
C ALA A 6 -10.94 30.22 10.41
N MET A 7 -10.24 30.07 11.56
CA MET A 7 -10.09 28.78 12.24
C MET A 7 -11.41 28.31 12.86
N ASP A 8 -12.19 29.23 13.44
CA ASP A 8 -13.51 28.92 14.02
C ASP A 8 -14.49 28.49 12.91
N ASP A 9 -14.52 29.18 11.76
CA ASP A 9 -15.35 28.81 10.60
C ASP A 9 -14.96 27.44 10.02
N GLN A 10 -13.65 27.11 9.98
CA GLN A 10 -13.16 25.81 9.53
C GLN A 10 -13.53 24.68 10.49
N LEU A 11 -13.44 24.92 11.80
CA LEU A 11 -13.81 23.95 12.82
C LEU A 11 -15.32 23.69 12.84
N ASP A 12 -16.13 24.73 12.68
CA ASP A 12 -17.59 24.62 12.60
C ASP A 12 -18.02 23.89 11.33
N GLY A 13 -17.36 24.17 10.19
CA GLY A 13 -17.56 23.41 8.95
C GLY A 13 -17.23 21.93 9.10
N LEU A 14 -16.10 21.60 9.75
CA LEU A 14 -15.70 20.22 10.01
C LEU A 14 -16.68 19.50 10.95
N ARG A 15 -17.13 20.16 12.03
CA ARG A 15 -18.15 19.61 12.94
C ARG A 15 -19.47 19.35 12.21
N ALA A 16 -19.93 20.28 11.39
CA ALA A 16 -21.17 20.13 10.64
C ALA A 16 -21.10 18.94 9.65
N LEU A 17 -19.95 18.78 8.98
CA LEU A 17 -19.68 17.64 8.12
C LEU A 17 -19.71 16.32 8.90
N LEU A 18 -18.97 16.22 10.01
CA LEU A 18 -18.93 15.03 10.85
C LEU A 18 -20.32 14.66 11.40
N ALA A 19 -21.11 15.66 11.83
CA ALA A 19 -22.47 15.44 12.28
C ALA A 19 -23.38 14.91 11.16
N GLN A 20 -23.18 15.35 9.91
CA GLN A 20 -23.92 14.81 8.76
C GLN A 20 -23.52 13.37 8.46
N VAL A 21 -22.23 13.06 8.42
CA VAL A 21 -21.71 11.70 8.19
C VAL A 21 -22.21 10.76 9.29
N HIS A 22 -22.17 11.20 10.55
CA HIS A 22 -22.73 10.46 11.67
C HIS A 22 -24.20 10.14 11.44
N ARG A 23 -25.04 11.14 11.10
CA ARG A 23 -26.47 10.90 10.83
C ARG A 23 -26.72 9.94 9.67
N ASN A 24 -25.92 10.01 8.62
CA ASN A 24 -26.06 9.15 7.44
C ASN A 24 -25.83 7.67 7.75
N HIS A 25 -24.95 7.38 8.72
CA HIS A 25 -24.54 6.01 9.04
C HIS A 25 -24.99 5.50 10.41
N ALA A 26 -25.60 6.32 11.26
CA ALA A 26 -26.07 5.91 12.58
C ALA A 26 -27.03 4.71 12.52
N GLY A 27 -27.91 4.66 11.51
CA GLY A 27 -28.85 3.55 11.31
C GLY A 27 -28.29 2.35 10.54
N ALA A 28 -27.01 2.35 10.16
CA ALA A 28 -26.42 1.23 9.45
C ALA A 28 -26.33 0.01 10.38
N ALA A 29 -26.93 -1.10 9.95
CA ALA A 29 -26.94 -2.37 10.67
C ALA A 29 -25.92 -3.35 10.07
N GLY A 30 -25.46 -4.30 10.89
CA GLY A 30 -24.58 -5.40 10.47
C GLY A 30 -23.34 -5.55 11.36
N GLY A 31 -22.83 -6.78 11.40
CA GLY A 31 -21.77 -7.16 12.33
C GLY A 31 -22.29 -7.44 13.74
N ALA A 32 -21.37 -7.75 14.65
CA ALA A 32 -21.66 -7.92 16.07
C ALA A 32 -20.44 -7.43 16.89
N PRO A 33 -20.64 -6.95 18.13
CA PRO A 33 -19.53 -6.68 19.03
C PRO A 33 -18.65 -7.93 19.19
N ALA A 34 -17.36 -7.72 19.41
CA ALA A 34 -16.45 -8.82 19.70
C ALA A 34 -16.88 -9.51 21.01
N ALA A 35 -17.07 -10.84 20.95
CA ALA A 35 -17.68 -11.59 22.05
C ALA A 35 -16.75 -12.62 22.73
N TYR A 36 -15.45 -12.58 22.44
CA TYR A 36 -14.48 -13.54 23.01
C TYR A 36 -14.05 -13.18 24.44
N ILE A 37 -14.32 -11.95 24.90
CA ILE A 37 -14.24 -11.55 26.30
C ILE A 37 -15.53 -10.81 26.72
N PRO A 38 -15.97 -10.94 27.99
CA PRO A 38 -17.23 -10.35 28.45
C PRO A 38 -17.31 -8.84 28.30
N GLU A 39 -16.19 -8.13 28.50
CA GLU A 39 -16.14 -6.67 28.49
C GLU A 39 -16.46 -6.10 27.11
N LEU A 40 -15.96 -6.73 26.03
CA LEU A 40 -16.26 -6.31 24.66
C LEU A 40 -17.67 -6.72 24.22
N ALA A 41 -18.15 -7.88 24.71
CA ALA A 41 -19.49 -8.37 24.42
C ALA A 41 -20.58 -7.49 25.02
N ALA A 42 -20.29 -6.83 26.15
CA ALA A 42 -21.22 -5.99 26.89
C ALA A 42 -21.32 -4.55 26.37
N VAL A 43 -20.46 -4.14 25.43
CA VAL A 43 -20.51 -2.78 24.85
C VAL A 43 -21.79 -2.61 24.05
N ASP A 44 -22.49 -1.50 24.25
CA ASP A 44 -23.72 -1.18 23.54
C ASP A 44 -23.47 -1.12 22.01
N PRO A 45 -24.07 -2.02 21.22
CA PRO A 45 -23.85 -2.08 19.77
C PRO A 45 -24.33 -0.83 19.02
N GLU A 46 -25.18 -0.01 19.63
CA GLU A 46 -25.70 1.20 18.99
C GLU A 46 -24.71 2.37 19.02
N LEU A 47 -23.67 2.30 19.86
CA LEU A 47 -22.68 3.36 19.97
C LEU A 47 -22.01 3.64 18.63
N PHE A 48 -21.94 4.93 18.30
CA PHE A 48 -21.30 5.41 17.09
C PHE A 48 -20.74 6.81 17.26
N ALA A 49 -19.48 6.96 16.89
CA ALA A 49 -18.87 8.27 16.84
C ALA A 49 -17.89 8.38 15.66
N VAL A 50 -17.73 9.60 15.16
CA VAL A 50 -16.79 9.94 14.09
C VAL A 50 -16.02 11.19 14.49
N ALA A 51 -14.74 11.25 14.15
CA ALA A 51 -13.88 12.38 14.46
C ALA A 51 -12.80 12.61 13.39
N ALA A 52 -12.31 13.83 13.35
CA ALA A 52 -11.27 14.28 12.46
C ALA A 52 -10.33 15.27 13.17
N CYS A 53 -9.04 15.20 12.87
CA CYS A 53 -8.03 16.14 13.35
C CYS A 53 -7.22 16.66 12.15
N SER A 54 -7.27 17.96 11.90
CA SER A 54 -6.38 18.62 10.93
C SER A 54 -4.93 18.61 11.45
N VAL A 55 -3.97 18.57 10.53
CA VAL A 55 -2.55 18.77 10.85
C VAL A 55 -2.26 20.17 11.41
N ASP A 56 -3.15 21.13 11.18
CA ASP A 56 -3.08 22.50 11.70
C ASP A 56 -3.57 22.62 13.16
N GLY A 57 -4.10 21.55 13.76
CA GLY A 57 -4.52 21.51 15.17
C GLY A 57 -6.03 21.40 15.44
N PRO A 58 -6.97 21.93 14.63
CA PRO A 58 -8.40 21.74 14.86
C PRO A 58 -8.80 20.25 14.88
N ALA A 59 -9.46 19.83 15.95
CA ALA A 59 -10.02 18.49 16.10
C ALA A 59 -11.49 18.53 16.50
N ALA A 60 -12.34 17.82 15.76
CA ALA A 60 -13.78 17.78 15.90
C ALA A 60 -14.29 16.33 15.92
N SER A 61 -15.45 16.14 16.55
CA SER A 61 -16.14 14.85 16.69
C SER A 61 -17.66 15.04 16.61
N ALA A 62 -18.37 13.95 16.36
CA ALA A 62 -19.83 13.87 16.41
C ALA A 62 -20.29 12.47 16.80
N GLY A 63 -21.42 12.37 17.50
CA GLY A 63 -21.99 11.11 18.02
C GLY A 63 -21.63 10.88 19.49
N ASP A 64 -21.38 9.63 19.86
CA ASP A 64 -21.01 9.19 21.21
C ASP A 64 -19.54 9.53 21.56
N GLU A 65 -19.16 10.80 21.37
CA GLU A 65 -17.76 11.26 21.39
C GLU A 65 -17.03 11.10 22.72
N ALA A 66 -17.77 11.04 23.83
CA ALA A 66 -17.23 10.89 25.18
C ALA A 66 -17.08 9.43 25.61
N HIS A 67 -17.52 8.47 24.78
CA HIS A 67 -17.39 7.06 25.11
C HIS A 67 -15.92 6.63 24.97
N ALA A 68 -15.32 6.21 26.09
CA ALA A 68 -13.98 5.64 26.09
C ALA A 68 -14.03 4.15 25.74
N PHE A 69 -13.11 3.71 24.89
CA PHE A 69 -12.96 2.31 24.48
C PHE A 69 -11.47 1.94 24.41
N THR A 70 -11.18 0.64 24.40
CA THR A 70 -9.79 0.16 24.34
C THR A 70 -9.22 0.24 22.93
N LEU A 71 -7.96 0.69 22.80
CA LEU A 71 -7.25 0.80 21.52
C LEU A 71 -7.17 -0.53 20.78
N GLN A 72 -6.99 -1.63 21.51
CA GLN A 72 -6.80 -2.94 20.92
C GLN A 72 -5.65 -2.89 19.89
N SER A 73 -5.86 -3.48 18.71
CA SER A 73 -4.88 -3.48 17.61
C SER A 73 -4.59 -2.10 17.01
N LEU A 74 -5.32 -1.03 17.36
CA LEU A 74 -5.03 0.35 16.93
C LEU A 74 -3.71 0.86 17.48
N SER A 75 -3.20 0.27 18.56
CA SER A 75 -1.93 0.62 19.20
C SER A 75 -0.69 0.18 18.40
N LYS A 76 -0.82 -0.87 17.57
CA LYS A 76 0.32 -1.53 16.90
C LYS A 76 1.14 -0.60 15.99
N PRO A 77 0.53 0.26 15.14
CA PRO A 77 1.30 1.18 14.30
C PRO A 77 2.16 2.15 15.12
N PHE A 78 1.65 2.61 16.26
CA PHE A 78 2.37 3.56 17.12
C PHE A 78 3.58 2.90 17.79
N LEU A 79 3.43 1.68 18.33
CA LEU A 79 4.56 0.98 18.93
C LEU A 79 5.60 0.54 17.89
N TYR A 80 5.17 0.21 16.67
CA TYR A 80 6.11 -0.02 15.57
C TYR A 80 6.92 1.25 15.29
N GLY A 81 6.28 2.41 15.17
CA GLY A 81 6.98 3.69 15.03
C GLY A 81 7.93 3.97 16.19
N TRP A 82 7.50 3.72 17.43
CA TRP A 82 8.33 3.94 18.61
C TRP A 82 9.57 3.04 18.62
N ALA A 83 9.42 1.77 18.23
CA ALA A 83 10.55 0.85 18.11
C ALA A 83 11.53 1.28 17.01
N LEU A 84 11.03 1.77 15.88
CA LEU A 84 11.88 2.31 14.82
C LEU A 84 12.72 3.50 15.31
N ASP A 85 12.11 4.43 16.06
CA ASP A 85 12.83 5.59 16.60
C ASP A 85 13.89 5.21 17.64
N GLN A 86 13.58 4.25 18.51
CA GLN A 86 14.46 3.87 19.61
C GLN A 86 15.60 2.95 19.16
N LEU A 87 15.36 2.07 18.19
CA LEU A 87 16.26 0.96 17.84
C LEU A 87 16.78 1.02 16.41
N GLY A 88 16.12 1.80 15.54
CA GLY A 88 16.44 1.88 14.11
C GLY A 88 15.84 0.74 13.28
N GLU A 89 15.67 1.00 11.98
CA GLU A 89 15.07 0.07 11.01
C GLU A 89 15.76 -1.30 10.98
N GLY A 90 17.10 -1.32 10.99
CA GLY A 90 17.88 -2.56 10.88
C GLY A 90 17.68 -3.52 12.04
N VAL A 91 17.52 -3.02 13.27
CA VAL A 91 17.28 -3.86 14.46
C VAL A 91 15.84 -4.37 14.45
N VAL A 92 14.87 -3.50 14.18
CA VAL A 92 13.46 -3.87 14.16
C VAL A 92 13.18 -4.91 13.07
N HIS A 93 13.66 -4.68 11.85
CA HIS A 93 13.39 -5.57 10.71
C HIS A 93 14.24 -6.84 10.66
N ALA A 94 15.20 -6.99 11.58
CA ALA A 94 15.78 -8.30 11.88
C ALA A 94 14.81 -9.24 12.62
N HIS A 95 13.71 -8.71 13.18
CA HIS A 95 12.76 -9.46 14.01
C HIS A 95 11.32 -9.42 13.48
N VAL A 96 11.00 -8.56 12.51
CA VAL A 96 9.67 -8.48 11.91
C VAL A 96 9.74 -8.00 10.45
N GLY A 97 9.00 -8.65 9.55
CA GLY A 97 8.89 -8.25 8.15
C GLY A 97 8.00 -7.04 7.90
N VAL A 98 7.64 -6.82 6.64
CA VAL A 98 6.73 -5.75 6.18
C VAL A 98 5.72 -6.22 5.13
N GLU A 99 5.64 -7.53 4.88
CA GLU A 99 4.77 -8.11 3.86
C GLU A 99 3.36 -8.40 4.40
N PRO A 100 2.31 -8.29 3.56
CA PRO A 100 0.98 -8.74 3.93
C PRO A 100 0.96 -10.27 4.09
N THR A 101 0.13 -10.78 4.99
CA THR A 101 0.00 -12.23 5.25
C THR A 101 -0.75 -12.99 4.15
N GLY A 102 -1.57 -12.29 3.35
CA GLY A 102 -2.50 -12.90 2.40
C GLY A 102 -3.58 -13.78 3.05
N GLN A 103 -3.79 -13.66 4.37
CA GLN A 103 -4.72 -14.48 5.16
C GLN A 103 -5.43 -13.67 6.24
N ALA A 104 -6.59 -14.17 6.68
CA ALA A 104 -7.38 -13.60 7.78
C ALA A 104 -6.59 -13.51 9.09
N PHE A 105 -6.94 -12.55 9.96
CA PHE A 105 -6.20 -12.24 11.19
C PHE A 105 -6.22 -13.35 12.24
N ASP A 106 -7.23 -14.22 12.19
CA ASP A 106 -7.49 -15.35 13.08
C ASP A 106 -6.94 -16.68 12.57
N SER A 107 -6.34 -16.69 11.36
CA SER A 107 -5.71 -17.88 10.76
C SER A 107 -4.59 -18.47 11.65
N MET A 108 -4.22 -19.72 11.34
CA MET A 108 -3.09 -20.41 11.99
C MET A 108 -1.85 -19.51 12.05
N ILE A 109 -1.10 -19.62 13.15
CA ILE A 109 0.12 -18.82 13.37
C ILE A 109 1.08 -19.07 12.21
N ARG A 110 1.18 -18.10 11.29
CA ARG A 110 2.04 -18.18 10.12
C ARG A 110 3.18 -17.18 10.27
N LEU A 111 4.39 -17.74 10.26
CA LEU A 111 5.63 -17.01 10.10
C LEU A 111 6.09 -17.20 8.65
N GLU A 112 6.94 -16.31 8.18
CA GLU A 112 7.60 -16.49 6.89
C GLU A 112 8.32 -17.84 6.84
N GLN A 113 8.17 -18.56 5.72
CA GLN A 113 8.63 -19.94 5.61
C GLN A 113 10.15 -20.06 5.77
N ASP A 114 10.90 -19.10 5.21
CA ASP A 114 12.36 -19.15 5.18
C ASP A 114 12.98 -18.41 6.38
N SER A 115 12.49 -17.20 6.68
CA SER A 115 13.07 -16.35 7.74
C SER A 115 12.53 -16.67 9.14
N HIS A 116 11.37 -17.33 9.21
CA HIS A 116 10.60 -17.53 10.44
C HIS A 116 10.24 -16.24 11.18
N LEU A 117 10.32 -15.10 10.50
CA LEU A 117 9.89 -13.82 11.05
C LEU A 117 8.37 -13.69 10.95
N PRO A 118 7.73 -12.94 11.88
CA PRO A 118 6.38 -12.45 11.65
C PRO A 118 6.34 -11.60 10.38
N HIS A 119 5.30 -11.76 9.57
CA HIS A 119 5.17 -11.08 8.28
C HIS A 119 5.19 -9.55 8.36
N ASN A 120 4.57 -8.95 9.38
CA ASN A 120 4.52 -7.49 9.56
C ASN A 120 4.15 -7.10 11.01
N PRO A 121 4.41 -5.86 11.45
CA PRO A 121 4.07 -5.39 12.80
C PRO A 121 2.56 -5.17 13.04
N MET A 122 1.71 -5.23 12.02
CA MET A 122 0.26 -4.99 12.15
C MET A 122 -0.50 -6.25 12.60
N VAL A 123 0.10 -7.44 12.45
CA VAL A 123 -0.42 -8.70 12.99
C VAL A 123 0.09 -8.96 14.42
N ASN A 124 -0.59 -9.85 15.16
CA ASN A 124 -0.26 -10.11 16.57
C ASN A 124 1.19 -10.58 16.76
N ALA A 125 1.68 -11.47 15.90
CA ALA A 125 3.05 -11.98 16.00
C ALA A 125 4.09 -10.86 15.86
N GLY A 126 3.92 -9.95 14.89
CA GLY A 126 4.82 -8.81 14.73
C GLY A 126 4.70 -7.81 15.87
N ALA A 127 3.48 -7.52 16.34
CA ALA A 127 3.28 -6.62 17.47
C ALA A 127 3.88 -7.16 18.78
N ILE A 128 3.79 -8.48 19.02
CA ILE A 128 4.44 -9.14 20.17
C ILE A 128 5.96 -9.07 20.05
N ALA A 129 6.52 -9.31 18.85
CA ALA A 129 7.96 -9.15 18.61
C ALA A 129 8.43 -7.71 18.87
N VAL A 130 7.72 -6.71 18.34
CA VAL A 130 7.98 -5.28 18.58
C VAL A 130 7.90 -4.93 20.06
N THR A 131 6.90 -5.44 20.78
CA THR A 131 6.76 -5.22 22.22
C THR A 131 7.94 -5.82 22.99
N GLY A 132 8.40 -7.01 22.59
CA GLY A 132 9.58 -7.65 23.16
C GLY A 132 10.85 -6.82 22.98
N LEU A 133 11.06 -6.28 21.77
CA LEU A 133 12.20 -5.40 21.46
C LEU A 133 12.19 -4.13 22.32
N LEU A 134 11.02 -3.48 22.45
CA LEU A 134 10.87 -2.29 23.29
C LEU A 134 11.16 -2.62 24.76
N LEU A 135 10.66 -3.75 25.26
CA LEU A 135 10.91 -4.20 26.63
C LEU A 135 12.41 -4.42 26.90
N GLU A 136 13.15 -5.01 25.95
CA GLU A 136 14.60 -5.16 26.04
C GLU A 136 15.36 -3.84 25.99
N ALA A 137 14.82 -2.87 25.24
CA ALA A 137 15.32 -1.50 25.21
C ALA A 137 15.04 -0.72 26.51
N GLY A 138 14.38 -1.34 27.49
CA GLY A 138 14.04 -0.73 28.77
C GLY A 138 12.70 0.00 28.80
N ALA A 139 11.84 -0.20 27.80
CA ALA A 139 10.48 0.34 27.84
C ALA A 139 9.66 -0.36 28.94
N ASP A 140 8.88 0.43 29.67
CA ASP A 140 7.92 -0.05 30.65
C ASP A 140 6.51 0.49 30.35
N LEU A 141 5.56 0.16 31.22
CA LEU A 141 4.18 0.61 31.07
C LEU A 141 4.06 2.15 31.14
N ALA A 142 4.84 2.81 31.98
CA ALA A 142 4.77 4.26 32.14
C ALA A 142 5.25 4.98 30.89
N GLY A 143 6.36 4.52 30.30
CA GLY A 143 6.86 5.00 29.01
C GLY A 143 5.86 4.77 27.89
N LEU A 144 5.25 3.59 27.81
CA LEU A 144 4.23 3.25 26.82
C LEU A 144 3.02 4.18 26.91
N LEU A 145 2.45 4.35 28.09
CA LEU A 145 1.26 5.19 28.30
C LEU A 145 1.55 6.67 28.06
N THR A 146 2.77 7.12 28.38
CA THR A 146 3.23 8.49 28.10
C THR A 146 3.40 8.71 26.60
N PHE A 147 4.00 7.76 25.89
CA PHE A 147 4.17 7.83 24.44
C PHE A 147 2.82 7.87 23.72
N LEU A 148 1.91 6.95 24.04
CA LEU A 148 0.56 6.95 23.46
C LEU A 148 -0.22 8.22 23.83
N GLY A 149 -0.05 8.72 25.07
CA GLY A 149 -0.63 9.99 25.51
C GLY A 149 -0.14 11.18 24.68
N THR A 150 1.16 11.20 24.39
CA THR A 150 1.78 12.22 23.52
C THR A 150 1.17 12.19 22.11
N CYS A 151 0.98 10.99 21.54
CA CYS A 151 0.29 10.83 20.26
C CYS A 151 -1.16 11.32 20.30
N ALA A 152 -1.86 11.14 21.44
CA ALA A 152 -3.24 11.59 21.66
C ALA A 152 -3.34 13.08 22.06
N GLY A 153 -2.21 13.77 22.23
CA GLY A 153 -2.17 15.18 22.60
C GLY A 153 -2.51 15.48 24.06
N ARG A 154 -2.28 14.53 24.97
CA ARG A 154 -2.47 14.71 26.41
C ARG A 154 -1.42 13.98 27.25
N GLY A 155 -1.60 14.02 28.57
CA GLY A 155 -0.77 13.24 29.50
C GLY A 155 -0.95 11.71 29.33
N PRO A 156 -0.30 10.90 30.18
CA PRO A 156 -0.34 9.44 30.07
C PRO A 156 -1.77 8.90 29.97
N LEU A 157 -1.97 7.93 29.06
CA LEU A 157 -3.25 7.23 28.93
C LEU A 157 -3.48 6.26 30.09
N GLY A 158 -4.72 5.80 30.26
CA GLY A 158 -5.10 4.80 31.27
C GLY A 158 -5.26 3.41 30.66
N VAL A 159 -5.17 2.38 31.49
CA VAL A 159 -5.46 0.98 31.11
C VAL A 159 -6.81 0.57 31.68
N ASP A 160 -7.64 -0.05 30.85
CA ASP A 160 -8.84 -0.76 31.28
C ASP A 160 -8.43 -2.08 31.96
N VAL A 161 -8.49 -2.10 33.30
CA VAL A 161 -8.05 -3.25 34.10
C VAL A 161 -8.91 -4.50 33.83
N PRO A 162 -10.26 -4.42 33.81
CA PRO A 162 -11.09 -5.55 33.41
C PRO A 162 -10.69 -6.16 32.05
N VAL A 163 -10.58 -5.34 31.00
CA VAL A 163 -10.18 -5.83 29.67
C VAL A 163 -8.79 -6.45 29.71
N TRP A 164 -7.81 -5.81 30.36
CA TRP A 164 -6.46 -6.36 30.49
C TRP A 164 -6.45 -7.73 31.18
N LEU A 165 -7.20 -7.91 32.27
CA LEU A 165 -7.29 -9.19 32.97
C LEU A 165 -7.92 -10.27 32.08
N SER A 166 -9.02 -9.96 31.41
CA SER A 166 -9.71 -10.88 30.50
C SER A 166 -8.85 -11.27 29.29
N GLU A 167 -8.19 -10.30 28.65
CA GLU A 167 -7.24 -10.53 27.54
C GLU A 167 -6.08 -11.42 27.98
N ARG A 168 -5.54 -11.16 29.18
CA ARG A 168 -4.47 -11.96 29.75
C ARG A 168 -4.95 -13.38 30.02
N GLU A 169 -6.13 -13.58 30.60
CA GLU A 169 -6.66 -14.92 30.87
C GLU A 169 -6.89 -15.72 29.57
N HIS A 170 -7.58 -15.14 28.61
CA HIS A 170 -8.02 -15.81 27.37
C HIS A 170 -6.98 -15.80 26.24
N GLY A 171 -5.84 -15.12 26.42
CA GLY A 171 -4.79 -14.92 25.41
C GLY A 171 -3.95 -16.15 25.03
N HIS A 172 -4.52 -17.36 25.00
CA HIS A 172 -3.81 -18.61 24.68
C HIS A 172 -3.11 -18.57 23.31
N ARG A 173 -3.77 -17.99 22.29
CA ARG A 173 -3.17 -17.82 20.96
C ARG A 173 -1.91 -16.95 21.02
N ASN A 174 -1.96 -15.84 21.75
CA ASN A 174 -0.81 -14.94 21.89
C ASN A 174 0.33 -15.60 22.69
N ARG A 175 0.01 -16.46 23.68
CA ARG A 175 1.03 -17.29 24.35
C ARG A 175 1.70 -18.27 23.40
N ALA A 176 0.93 -18.98 22.59
CA ALA A 176 1.47 -19.90 21.58
C ALA A 176 2.37 -19.16 20.58
N ILE A 177 1.94 -17.98 20.11
CA ILE A 177 2.75 -17.09 19.26
C ILE A 177 4.06 -16.72 19.96
N ALA A 178 4.01 -16.20 21.19
CA ALA A 178 5.21 -15.75 21.89
C ALA A 178 6.21 -16.89 22.14
N HIS A 179 5.75 -18.09 22.49
CA HIS A 179 6.63 -19.26 22.62
C HIS A 179 7.21 -19.71 21.27
N LEU A 180 6.46 -19.60 20.18
CA LEU A 180 6.97 -19.89 18.84
C LEU A 180 8.05 -18.88 18.43
N LEU A 181 7.81 -17.59 18.65
CA LEU A 181 8.81 -16.54 18.40
C LEU A 181 10.05 -16.72 19.26
N ARG A 182 9.87 -17.15 20.52
CA ARG A 182 10.98 -17.50 21.43
C ARG A 182 11.81 -18.67 20.90
N TYR A 183 11.15 -19.71 20.37
CA TYR A 183 11.82 -20.88 19.79
C TYR A 183 12.70 -20.51 18.60
N PHE A 184 12.22 -19.63 17.71
CA PHE A 184 12.98 -19.15 16.54
C PHE A 184 13.98 -18.03 16.86
N GLY A 185 14.12 -17.63 18.13
CA GLY A 185 15.03 -16.56 18.52
C GLY A 185 14.58 -15.15 18.14
N VAL A 186 13.35 -14.98 17.64
CA VAL A 186 12.76 -13.68 17.34
C VAL A 186 12.39 -12.90 18.61
N LEU A 187 12.03 -13.62 19.68
CA LEU A 187 11.69 -13.03 20.97
C LEU A 187 12.72 -13.41 22.04
N THR A 188 13.61 -12.49 22.39
CA THR A 188 14.66 -12.68 23.41
C THR A 188 14.25 -12.19 24.81
N ALA A 189 13.19 -11.40 24.92
CA ALA A 189 12.59 -10.98 26.18
C ALA A 189 11.82 -12.13 26.90
N PRO A 190 11.63 -12.06 28.24
CA PRO A 190 10.78 -13.01 28.96
C PRO A 190 9.33 -13.01 28.43
N VAL A 191 8.83 -14.16 28.02
CA VAL A 191 7.50 -14.30 27.36
C VAL A 191 6.37 -13.67 28.18
N ASP A 192 6.30 -13.94 29.49
CA ASP A 192 5.23 -13.43 30.34
C ASP A 192 5.27 -11.90 30.50
N ALA A 193 6.46 -11.31 30.60
CA ALA A 193 6.63 -9.87 30.72
C ALA A 193 6.26 -9.16 29.41
N THR A 194 6.69 -9.71 28.27
CA THR A 194 6.31 -9.21 26.93
C THR A 194 4.81 -9.25 26.74
N LEU A 195 4.18 -10.39 27.07
CA LEU A 195 2.74 -10.55 26.92
C LEU A 195 1.97 -9.63 27.87
N ASP A 196 2.41 -9.45 29.12
CA ASP A 196 1.73 -8.52 30.04
C ASP A 196 1.76 -7.08 29.51
N LEU A 197 2.90 -6.61 29.01
CA LEU A 197 3.01 -5.28 28.39
C LEU A 197 2.14 -5.17 27.13
N TYR A 198 2.15 -6.19 26.28
CA TYR A 198 1.31 -6.27 25.07
C TYR A 198 -0.19 -6.23 25.39
N PHE A 199 -0.65 -6.95 26.42
CA PHE A 199 -2.06 -6.92 26.82
C PHE A 199 -2.47 -5.56 27.39
N ARG A 200 -1.60 -4.90 28.17
CA ARG A 200 -1.86 -3.55 28.69
C ARG A 200 -1.91 -2.48 27.60
N GLN A 201 -1.04 -2.61 26.59
CA GLN A 201 -1.08 -1.80 25.38
C GLN A 201 -2.45 -1.92 24.69
N CYS A 202 -2.94 -3.15 24.46
CA CYS A 202 -4.24 -3.38 23.84
C CYS A 202 -5.40 -2.84 24.69
N ALA A 203 -5.29 -2.91 26.02
CA ALA A 203 -6.30 -2.43 26.95
C ALA A 203 -6.20 -0.92 27.27
N THR A 204 -5.37 -0.15 26.56
CA THR A 204 -5.25 1.30 26.79
C THR A 204 -6.51 2.04 26.29
N LEU A 205 -7.04 2.96 27.09
CA LEU A 205 -8.30 3.69 26.83
C LEU A 205 -8.08 4.98 26.04
N VAL A 206 -8.94 5.19 25.04
CA VAL A 206 -9.09 6.44 24.28
C VAL A 206 -10.56 6.72 24.00
N ASP A 207 -10.90 7.97 23.73
CA ASP A 207 -12.14 8.32 23.04
C ASP A 207 -11.90 8.52 21.51
N VAL A 208 -12.97 8.74 20.74
CA VAL A 208 -12.87 8.89 19.28
C VAL A 208 -12.08 10.14 18.88
N ARG A 209 -12.14 11.21 19.68
CA ARG A 209 -11.46 12.47 19.40
C ARG A 209 -9.96 12.33 19.64
N GLU A 210 -9.57 11.72 20.74
CA GLU A 210 -8.19 11.33 21.05
C GLU A 210 -7.62 10.42 19.96
N LEU A 211 -8.41 9.44 19.51
CA LEU A 211 -8.01 8.55 18.42
C LEU A 211 -7.81 9.32 17.09
N ALA A 212 -8.65 10.33 16.80
CA ALA A 212 -8.45 11.20 15.64
C ALA A 212 -7.19 12.07 15.79
N VAL A 213 -6.86 12.54 16.99
CA VAL A 213 -5.58 13.25 17.26
C VAL A 213 -4.39 12.32 17.06
N MET A 214 -4.47 11.06 17.50
CA MET A 214 -3.43 10.05 17.24
C MET A 214 -3.24 9.83 15.73
N ALA A 215 -4.32 9.69 14.97
CA ALA A 215 -4.26 9.63 13.50
C ALA A 215 -3.70 10.94 12.90
N GLY A 216 -4.02 12.09 13.50
CA GLY A 216 -3.50 13.40 13.12
C GLY A 216 -2.00 13.55 13.37
N THR A 217 -1.48 12.95 14.44
CA THR A 217 -0.04 12.83 14.71
C THR A 217 0.67 12.09 13.59
N LEU A 218 0.08 10.99 13.10
CA LEU A 218 0.61 10.27 11.95
C LEU A 218 0.50 11.07 10.64
N ALA A 219 -0.62 11.79 10.46
CA ALA A 219 -0.83 12.66 9.30
C ALA A 219 0.17 13.81 9.26
N ASN A 220 0.59 14.31 10.42
CA ASN A 220 1.51 15.43 10.59
C ASN A 220 2.96 14.98 10.81
N HIS A 221 3.38 13.92 10.11
CA HIS A 221 4.76 13.43 10.10
C HIS A 221 5.33 13.14 11.50
N GLY A 222 4.50 12.55 12.38
CA GLY A 222 4.87 12.19 13.75
C GLY A 222 4.73 13.32 14.77
N ARG A 223 4.30 14.53 14.37
CA ARG A 223 4.11 15.67 15.27
C ARG A 223 2.65 15.81 15.70
N CYS A 224 2.38 15.77 16.99
CA CYS A 224 1.01 15.92 17.51
C CYS A 224 0.42 17.28 17.12
N PRO A 225 -0.71 17.35 16.37
CA PRO A 225 -1.24 18.62 15.87
C PRO A 225 -1.72 19.57 16.98
N THR A 226 -2.22 19.02 18.08
CA THR A 226 -2.83 19.81 19.17
C THR A 226 -1.81 20.34 20.18
N THR A 227 -0.67 19.67 20.32
CA THR A 227 0.39 20.04 21.28
C THR A 227 1.66 20.54 20.62
N GLY A 228 1.89 20.19 19.35
CA GLY A 228 3.11 20.48 18.61
C GLY A 228 4.32 19.65 19.02
N VAL A 229 4.15 18.64 19.88
CA VAL A 229 5.23 17.74 20.32
C VAL A 229 5.53 16.72 19.23
N GLN A 230 6.81 16.50 18.91
CA GLN A 230 7.25 15.43 18.01
C GLN A 230 7.20 14.09 18.76
N ALA A 231 6.19 13.27 18.45
CA ALA A 231 6.00 11.96 19.07
C ALA A 231 6.80 10.87 18.35
N LEU A 232 6.91 10.95 17.02
CA LEU A 232 7.68 10.04 16.17
C LEU A 232 8.58 10.82 15.21
N SER A 233 9.74 10.31 14.82
CA SER A 233 10.50 10.92 13.73
C SER A 233 9.72 10.89 12.40
N PRO A 234 9.92 11.86 11.49
CA PRO A 234 9.34 11.81 10.15
C PRO A 234 9.67 10.52 9.39
N GLU A 235 10.87 9.99 9.58
CA GLU A 235 11.37 8.76 8.96
C GLU A 235 10.59 7.54 9.48
N ALA A 236 10.50 7.36 10.80
CA ALA A 236 9.72 6.27 11.39
C ALA A 236 8.23 6.38 11.02
N ASN A 237 7.68 7.59 11.04
CA ASN A 237 6.29 7.84 10.66
C ASN A 237 6.02 7.44 9.20
N GLN A 238 6.92 7.76 8.28
CA GLN A 238 6.80 7.33 6.88
C GLN A 238 6.75 5.81 6.76
N ARG A 239 7.60 5.09 7.49
CA ARG A 239 7.58 3.61 7.51
C ARG A 239 6.30 3.05 8.11
N VAL A 240 5.80 3.65 9.19
CA VAL A 240 4.51 3.28 9.80
C VAL A 240 3.38 3.40 8.77
N LEU A 241 3.29 4.52 8.06
CA LEU A 241 2.26 4.73 7.03
C LEU A 241 2.38 3.76 5.86
N ALA A 242 3.61 3.46 5.42
CA ALA A 242 3.86 2.47 4.38
C ALA A 242 3.34 1.08 4.79
N VAL A 243 3.68 0.59 5.98
CA VAL A 243 3.19 -0.72 6.44
C VAL A 243 1.69 -0.70 6.74
N MET A 244 1.15 0.40 7.27
CA MET A 244 -0.30 0.55 7.44
C MET A 244 -1.05 0.46 6.11
N SER A 245 -0.49 1.02 5.03
CA SER A 245 -1.12 1.01 3.70
C SER A 245 -1.21 -0.36 3.04
N THR A 246 -0.39 -1.33 3.47
CA THR A 246 -0.37 -2.69 2.91
C THR A 246 -0.88 -3.75 3.89
N CYS A 247 -0.83 -3.51 5.21
CA CYS A 247 -1.12 -4.52 6.24
C CYS A 247 -2.15 -4.09 7.30
N GLY A 248 -2.62 -2.84 7.28
CA GLY A 248 -3.37 -2.24 8.40
C GLY A 248 -4.73 -2.86 8.70
N LEU A 249 -5.41 -3.39 7.68
CA LEU A 249 -6.71 -4.06 7.78
C LEU A 249 -6.64 -5.53 7.39
N TYR A 250 -5.50 -6.16 7.68
CA TYR A 250 -5.28 -7.58 7.41
C TYR A 250 -5.46 -7.90 5.91
N ASP A 251 -6.28 -8.89 5.58
CA ASP A 251 -6.59 -9.34 4.23
C ASP A 251 -7.59 -8.45 3.48
N ALA A 252 -8.10 -7.39 4.10
CA ALA A 252 -8.96 -6.39 3.47
C ALA A 252 -8.22 -5.09 3.15
N MET A 253 -6.92 -4.99 3.45
CA MET A 253 -6.17 -3.74 3.26
C MET A 253 -5.99 -3.39 1.78
N GLY A 254 -5.82 -4.37 0.89
CA GLY A 254 -5.71 -4.10 -0.55
C GLY A 254 -6.98 -3.46 -1.10
N ARG A 255 -8.15 -4.01 -0.76
CA ARG A 255 -9.44 -3.44 -1.12
C ARG A 255 -9.71 -2.10 -0.46
N PHE A 256 -9.32 -1.91 0.80
CA PHE A 256 -9.51 -0.63 1.47
C PHE A 256 -8.66 0.47 0.84
N LEU A 257 -7.39 0.21 0.54
CA LEU A 257 -6.53 1.17 -0.16
C LEU A 257 -7.04 1.44 -1.59
N PHE A 258 -7.59 0.43 -2.26
CA PHE A 258 -8.23 0.58 -3.56
C PHE A 258 -9.49 1.47 -3.54
N ASP A 259 -10.23 1.45 -2.42
CA ASP A 259 -11.48 2.21 -2.30
C ASP A 259 -11.24 3.63 -1.79
N LEU A 260 -10.47 3.77 -0.69
CA LEU A 260 -10.28 5.03 0.05
C LEU A 260 -8.87 5.64 -0.09
N GLY A 261 -7.86 4.87 -0.55
CA GLY A 261 -6.52 5.39 -0.84
C GLY A 261 -5.78 6.01 0.35
N VAL A 262 -6.06 5.56 1.57
CA VAL A 262 -5.40 6.05 2.80
C VAL A 262 -4.92 4.89 3.68
N PRO A 263 -3.74 5.00 4.31
CA PRO A 263 -3.32 4.09 5.38
C PRO A 263 -4.37 4.03 6.48
N ALA A 264 -4.66 2.83 6.99
CA ALA A 264 -5.66 2.63 8.02
C ALA A 264 -5.25 1.54 9.03
N LYS A 265 -5.93 1.50 10.17
CA LYS A 265 -5.82 0.39 11.13
C LYS A 265 -7.16 0.22 11.85
N SER A 266 -7.62 -1.01 12.00
CA SER A 266 -8.79 -1.37 12.81
C SER A 266 -8.40 -2.00 14.15
N GLY A 267 -9.31 -1.89 15.12
CA GLY A 267 -9.30 -2.60 16.39
C GLY A 267 -10.61 -3.35 16.61
N VAL A 268 -10.54 -4.51 17.26
CA VAL A 268 -11.71 -5.36 17.57
C VAL A 268 -12.70 -4.73 18.55
N SER A 269 -12.32 -3.62 19.18
CA SER A 269 -13.22 -2.76 19.95
C SER A 269 -14.24 -2.01 19.08
N GLY A 270 -14.04 -1.99 17.76
CA GLY A 270 -14.89 -1.25 16.82
C GLY A 270 -14.28 0.07 16.33
N GLY A 271 -13.10 0.43 16.82
CA GLY A 271 -12.37 1.62 16.37
C GLY A 271 -11.65 1.40 15.02
N LEU A 272 -11.60 2.45 14.21
CA LEU A 272 -10.93 2.51 12.91
C LEU A 272 -10.26 3.89 12.76
N ILE A 273 -8.97 3.89 12.42
CA ILE A 273 -8.27 5.11 12.00
C ILE A 273 -7.95 5.07 10.50
N ALA A 274 -7.94 6.25 9.88
CA ALA A 274 -7.41 6.47 8.55
C ALA A 274 -6.56 7.75 8.52
N VAL A 275 -5.47 7.75 7.74
CA VAL A 275 -4.47 8.83 7.76
C VAL A 275 -4.30 9.45 6.39
N ALA A 276 -4.79 10.67 6.20
CA ALA A 276 -4.49 11.47 5.03
C ALA A 276 -3.21 12.28 5.28
N SER A 277 -2.05 11.71 4.93
CA SER A 277 -0.73 12.31 5.17
C SER A 277 -0.64 13.75 4.66
N GLY A 278 -0.14 14.65 5.51
CA GLY A 278 -0.03 16.10 5.30
C GLY A 278 -1.35 16.88 5.39
N ARG A 279 -2.48 16.23 5.74
CA ARG A 279 -3.80 16.87 5.72
C ARG A 279 -4.62 16.63 6.98
N LEU A 280 -4.96 15.38 7.28
CA LEU A 280 -5.98 15.06 8.28
C LEU A 280 -5.84 13.63 8.83
N GLY A 281 -6.00 13.47 10.14
CA GLY A 281 -6.29 12.19 10.78
C GLY A 281 -7.78 11.97 10.92
N LEU A 282 -8.26 10.77 10.61
CA LEU A 282 -9.65 10.36 10.77
C LEU A 282 -9.74 9.24 11.81
N ALA A 283 -10.81 9.27 12.59
CA ALA A 283 -11.21 8.16 13.45
C ALA A 283 -12.71 7.96 13.41
N ALA A 284 -13.13 6.70 13.52
CA ALA A 284 -14.51 6.34 13.76
C ALA A 284 -14.56 5.15 14.71
N PHE A 285 -15.63 5.06 15.50
CA PHE A 285 -15.85 4.01 16.47
C PHE A 285 -17.28 3.50 16.35
N SER A 286 -17.44 2.20 16.16
CA SER A 286 -18.71 1.51 16.38
C SER A 286 -18.45 0.03 16.69
N PRO A 287 -18.93 -0.50 17.84
CA PRO A 287 -18.57 -1.84 18.32
C PRO A 287 -18.84 -3.00 17.36
N PRO A 288 -19.94 -3.03 16.59
CA PRO A 288 -20.19 -4.11 15.64
C PRO A 288 -19.13 -4.20 14.55
N ILE A 289 -18.43 -5.34 14.50
CA ILE A 289 -17.40 -5.65 13.51
C ILE A 289 -17.84 -6.78 12.57
N ASP A 290 -17.26 -6.78 11.37
CA ASP A 290 -17.40 -7.89 10.42
C ASP A 290 -16.46 -9.07 10.77
N ALA A 291 -16.51 -10.12 9.96
CA ALA A 291 -15.66 -11.30 10.13
C ALA A 291 -14.15 -10.99 10.01
N ALA A 292 -13.77 -9.87 9.38
CA ALA A 292 -12.38 -9.41 9.29
C ALA A 292 -11.97 -8.52 10.48
N GLY A 293 -12.86 -8.34 11.47
CA GLY A 293 -12.61 -7.55 12.66
C GLY A 293 -12.62 -6.04 12.42
N THR A 294 -13.32 -5.58 11.38
CA THR A 294 -13.45 -4.16 11.05
C THR A 294 -14.89 -3.68 11.21
N SER A 295 -15.06 -2.52 11.82
CA SER A 295 -16.40 -1.92 11.97
C SER A 295 -16.97 -1.47 10.64
N LEU A 296 -18.14 -2.01 10.27
CA LEU A 296 -18.82 -1.71 9.01
C LEU A 296 -19.29 -0.25 8.97
N ARG A 297 -19.83 0.24 10.08
CA ARG A 297 -20.32 1.62 10.24
C ARG A 297 -19.18 2.61 10.20
N ALA A 298 -18.07 2.32 10.89
CA ALA A 298 -16.86 3.12 10.86
C ALA A 298 -16.28 3.19 9.43
N ARG A 299 -16.15 2.06 8.73
CA ARG A 299 -15.66 2.02 7.35
C ARG A 299 -16.52 2.85 6.40
N ALA A 300 -17.84 2.74 6.49
CA ALA A 300 -18.75 3.50 5.65
C ALA A 300 -18.62 5.01 5.88
N ALA A 301 -18.53 5.44 7.14
CA ALA A 301 -18.32 6.84 7.49
C ALA A 301 -16.99 7.40 6.98
N LEU A 302 -15.90 6.63 7.10
CA LEU A 302 -14.61 7.07 6.56
C LEU A 302 -14.60 7.11 5.03
N ALA A 303 -15.36 6.24 4.36
CA ALA A 303 -15.52 6.26 2.91
C ALA A 303 -16.28 7.51 2.44
N GLU A 304 -17.35 7.89 3.13
CA GLU A 304 -18.08 9.14 2.83
C GLU A 304 -17.19 10.38 3.08
N LEU A 305 -16.36 10.37 4.12
CA LEU A 305 -15.40 11.43 4.38
C LEU A 305 -14.31 11.52 3.31
N ASP A 306 -13.76 10.40 2.86
CA ASP A 306 -12.82 10.37 1.72
C ASP A 306 -13.45 10.97 0.46
N GLU A 307 -14.67 10.55 0.10
CA GLU A 307 -15.37 11.05 -1.10
C GLU A 307 -15.59 12.57 -1.04
N ARG A 308 -16.06 13.08 0.10
CA ARG A 308 -16.35 14.51 0.27
C ARG A 308 -15.11 15.39 0.38
N LEU A 309 -14.01 14.86 0.91
CA LEU A 309 -12.77 15.61 1.15
C LEU A 309 -11.67 15.32 0.12
N GLY A 310 -11.87 14.34 -0.77
CA GLY A 310 -10.90 13.89 -1.77
C GLY A 310 -9.57 13.47 -1.14
N LEU A 311 -9.58 12.53 -0.18
CA LEU A 311 -8.40 12.19 0.63
C LEU A 311 -7.48 11.16 -0.02
N HIS A 312 -7.98 10.42 -1.00
CA HIS A 312 -7.25 9.38 -1.72
C HIS A 312 -5.85 9.81 -2.17
N VAL A 313 -4.81 9.09 -1.73
CA VAL A 313 -3.40 9.44 -1.97
C VAL A 313 -3.02 9.49 -3.46
N PHE A 314 -3.67 8.65 -4.27
CA PHE A 314 -3.52 8.62 -5.74
C PHE A 314 -4.58 9.44 -6.50
N GLY A 315 -5.34 10.29 -5.80
CA GLY A 315 -6.25 11.25 -6.43
C GLY A 315 -5.49 12.41 -7.08
N PRO A 316 -6.20 13.31 -7.80
CA PRO A 316 -5.58 14.48 -8.42
C PRO A 316 -5.02 15.41 -7.34
N ARG A 317 -3.72 15.27 -7.05
CA ARG A 317 -2.95 16.29 -6.33
C ARG A 317 -2.60 17.37 -7.35
N SER A 318 -2.84 18.64 -7.01
CA SER A 318 -2.22 19.73 -7.75
C SER A 318 -0.71 19.52 -7.69
N ALA A 319 -0.09 19.28 -8.84
CA ALA A 319 1.35 19.13 -8.97
C ALA A 319 2.00 20.42 -8.46
N ALA A 320 2.46 20.42 -7.22
CA ALA A 320 3.37 21.47 -6.77
C ALA A 320 4.70 21.21 -7.48
N TYR A 321 5.15 22.18 -8.27
CA TYR A 321 6.50 22.19 -8.81
C TYR A 321 7.49 21.99 -7.65
N HIS A 322 8.29 20.92 -7.73
CA HIS A 322 9.39 20.68 -6.81
C HIS A 322 10.68 21.20 -7.43
N PRO A 323 11.48 22.05 -6.74
CA PRO A 323 12.73 22.57 -7.27
C PRO A 323 13.72 21.49 -7.74
N THR A 324 13.63 20.28 -7.18
CA THR A 324 14.47 19.12 -7.52
C THR A 324 14.01 18.34 -8.75
N ASP A 325 12.94 18.77 -9.41
CA ASP A 325 12.40 18.11 -10.61
C ASP A 325 12.94 18.78 -11.90
N GLU A 326 13.91 19.70 -11.79
CA GLU A 326 14.64 20.23 -12.94
C GLU A 326 15.48 19.13 -13.60
N ALA A 327 15.61 19.19 -14.94
CA ALA A 327 16.35 18.20 -15.71
C ALA A 327 17.76 17.95 -15.14
N ALA A 328 18.49 19.00 -14.77
CA ALA A 328 19.84 18.87 -14.25
C ALA A 328 19.91 18.18 -12.87
N ASP A 329 18.90 18.35 -12.01
CA ASP A 329 18.82 17.65 -10.72
C ASP A 329 18.48 16.18 -10.91
N LEU A 330 17.51 15.88 -11.79
CA LEU A 330 17.12 14.51 -12.10
C LEU A 330 18.28 13.74 -12.75
N GLU A 331 19.04 14.39 -13.63
CA GLU A 331 20.23 13.82 -14.24
C GLU A 331 21.29 13.46 -13.19
N ARG A 332 21.62 14.39 -12.29
CA ARG A 332 22.54 14.13 -11.18
C ARG A 332 22.07 12.97 -10.30
N ALA A 333 20.79 12.94 -9.96
CA ALA A 333 20.24 11.87 -9.12
C ALA A 333 20.34 10.49 -9.79
N ILE A 334 20.16 10.39 -11.11
CA ILE A 334 20.35 9.13 -11.84
C ILE A 334 21.83 8.76 -11.91
N ASP A 335 22.71 9.72 -12.21
CA ASP A 335 24.16 9.48 -12.28
C ASP A 335 24.70 8.99 -10.93
N ASP A 336 24.32 9.65 -9.83
CA ASP A 336 24.65 9.25 -8.46
C ASP A 336 24.10 7.85 -8.13
N ALA A 337 22.84 7.55 -8.49
CA ALA A 337 22.25 6.23 -8.26
C ALA A 337 23.01 5.12 -9.01
N LEU A 338 23.38 5.36 -10.26
CA LEU A 338 24.14 4.40 -11.07
C LEU A 338 25.54 4.14 -10.51
N GLU A 339 26.19 5.17 -9.95
CA GLU A 339 27.49 5.06 -9.28
C GLU A 339 27.39 4.28 -7.96
N GLN A 340 26.39 4.61 -7.11
CA GLN A 340 26.21 3.99 -5.79
C GLN A 340 25.65 2.57 -5.86
N VAL A 341 25.03 2.19 -6.98
CA VAL A 341 24.41 0.87 -7.19
C VAL A 341 25.04 0.19 -8.42
N PRO A 342 26.32 -0.22 -8.33
CA PRO A 342 26.97 -0.93 -9.41
C PRO A 342 26.35 -2.33 -9.61
N HIS A 343 26.55 -2.89 -10.80
CA HIS A 343 26.23 -4.29 -11.04
C HIS A 343 27.06 -5.18 -10.11
N VAL A 344 26.42 -6.19 -9.51
CA VAL A 344 27.09 -7.18 -8.67
C VAL A 344 26.88 -8.54 -9.31
N ALA A 345 27.94 -9.09 -9.90
CA ALA A 345 27.91 -10.39 -10.54
C ALA A 345 27.38 -11.48 -9.59
N GLY A 346 26.51 -12.34 -10.11
CA GLY A 346 25.89 -13.44 -9.35
C GLY A 346 24.71 -13.04 -8.46
N ARG A 347 24.29 -11.77 -8.44
CA ARG A 347 23.04 -11.36 -7.77
C ARG A 347 21.87 -11.36 -8.75
N GLY A 348 20.93 -12.28 -8.54
CA GLY A 348 19.77 -12.48 -9.42
C GLY A 348 20.13 -13.31 -10.67
N THR A 349 19.11 -13.60 -11.48
CA THR A 349 19.23 -14.41 -12.68
C THR A 349 18.47 -13.77 -13.83
N VAL A 350 19.05 -13.79 -15.03
CA VAL A 350 18.31 -13.42 -16.26
C VAL A 350 17.27 -14.49 -16.54
N ALA A 351 16.06 -14.09 -16.90
CA ALA A 351 15.01 -15.03 -17.29
C ALA A 351 15.46 -15.87 -18.49
N SER A 352 15.48 -17.19 -18.33
CA SER A 352 16.05 -18.10 -19.33
C SER A 352 15.10 -19.16 -19.86
N TYR A 353 13.81 -19.11 -19.47
CA TYR A 353 12.81 -20.09 -19.91
C TYR A 353 12.38 -19.90 -21.38
N ALA A 354 12.61 -18.71 -21.95
CA ALA A 354 12.42 -18.40 -23.37
C ALA A 354 13.75 -17.92 -23.96
N ALA A 355 14.12 -18.45 -25.12
CA ALA A 355 15.44 -18.19 -25.72
C ALA A 355 15.75 -16.70 -25.96
N PRO A 356 14.81 -15.85 -26.41
CA PRO A 356 15.10 -14.42 -26.57
C PRO A 356 15.37 -13.68 -25.25
N LEU A 357 14.75 -14.10 -24.14
CA LEU A 357 15.03 -13.53 -22.81
C LEU A 357 16.43 -13.90 -22.31
N ALA A 358 16.87 -15.13 -22.60
CA ALA A 358 18.17 -15.64 -22.16
C ALA A 358 19.37 -14.96 -22.81
N ARG A 359 19.18 -14.27 -23.95
CA ARG A 359 20.26 -13.64 -24.74
C ARG A 359 20.65 -12.25 -24.25
N VAL A 360 19.90 -11.69 -23.31
CA VAL A 360 20.13 -10.33 -22.80
C VAL A 360 21.37 -10.31 -21.92
N ASP A 361 22.22 -9.31 -22.14
CA ASP A 361 23.45 -9.10 -21.35
C ASP A 361 23.09 -8.70 -19.90
N PRO A 362 23.48 -9.50 -18.88
CA PRO A 362 23.11 -9.27 -17.49
C PRO A 362 23.68 -7.96 -16.90
N GLU A 363 24.72 -7.38 -17.51
CA GLU A 363 25.36 -6.16 -16.98
C GLU A 363 24.63 -4.88 -17.40
N ARG A 364 23.74 -4.97 -18.39
CA ARG A 364 23.00 -3.83 -18.92
C ARG A 364 22.14 -3.16 -17.86
N CYS A 365 22.13 -1.83 -17.89
CA CYS A 365 21.28 -1.05 -17.02
C CYS A 365 20.93 0.31 -17.64
N GLY A 366 19.63 0.52 -17.85
CA GLY A 366 19.08 1.80 -18.30
C GLY A 366 18.15 2.40 -17.25
N VAL A 367 18.17 3.72 -17.13
CA VAL A 367 17.23 4.48 -16.30
C VAL A 367 16.69 5.65 -17.12
N ALA A 368 15.39 5.91 -17.03
CA ALA A 368 14.79 7.12 -17.56
C ALA A 368 13.72 7.67 -16.62
N ILE A 369 13.62 8.99 -16.55
CA ILE A 369 12.56 9.72 -15.85
C ILE A 369 11.85 10.60 -16.88
N CYS A 370 10.52 10.59 -16.85
CA CYS A 370 9.66 11.50 -17.61
C CYS A 370 8.74 12.23 -16.63
N THR A 371 8.89 13.54 -16.50
CA THR A 371 8.02 14.36 -15.66
C THR A 371 6.66 14.59 -16.34
N VAL A 372 5.66 15.01 -15.56
CA VAL A 372 4.30 15.30 -16.06
C VAL A 372 4.23 16.51 -17.01
N ASP A 373 5.24 17.39 -16.99
CA ASP A 373 5.38 18.50 -17.94
C ASP A 373 6.09 18.12 -19.25
N GLY A 374 6.59 16.88 -19.34
CA GLY A 374 7.21 16.32 -20.54
C GLY A 374 8.75 16.37 -20.56
N THR A 375 9.40 16.85 -19.50
CA THR A 375 10.87 16.75 -19.37
C THR A 375 11.28 15.27 -19.29
N VAL A 376 12.25 14.87 -20.11
CA VAL A 376 12.77 13.51 -20.14
C VAL A 376 14.28 13.53 -19.90
N VAL A 377 14.73 12.74 -18.94
CA VAL A 377 16.15 12.48 -18.69
C VAL A 377 16.39 10.98 -18.72
N ALA A 378 17.53 10.56 -19.28
CA ALA A 378 17.87 9.15 -19.40
C ALA A 378 19.40 8.94 -19.33
N ARG A 379 19.81 7.80 -18.75
CA ARG A 379 21.21 7.41 -18.54
C ARG A 379 21.41 5.90 -18.64
N GLY A 380 22.66 5.50 -18.82
CA GLY A 380 23.06 4.10 -19.00
C GLY A 380 22.61 3.55 -20.36
N ASP A 381 22.21 2.29 -20.39
CA ASP A 381 21.70 1.58 -21.58
C ASP A 381 20.22 1.91 -21.88
N SER A 382 19.77 3.12 -21.57
CA SER A 382 18.34 3.50 -21.61
C SER A 382 17.66 3.42 -22.98
N ALA A 383 18.45 3.38 -24.06
CA ALA A 383 17.99 3.28 -25.44
C ALA A 383 17.85 1.83 -25.93
N GLU A 384 18.33 0.85 -25.16
CA GLU A 384 18.18 -0.56 -25.50
C GLU A 384 16.72 -0.97 -25.40
N ARG A 385 16.28 -1.78 -26.38
CA ARG A 385 14.90 -2.26 -26.44
C ARG A 385 14.77 -3.58 -25.70
N PHE A 386 13.71 -3.68 -24.91
CA PHE A 386 13.36 -4.87 -24.15
C PHE A 386 11.85 -5.09 -24.19
N SER A 387 11.42 -6.32 -23.90
CA SER A 387 10.00 -6.64 -23.78
C SER A 387 9.42 -6.10 -22.47
N MET A 388 8.21 -5.53 -22.54
CA MET A 388 7.51 -5.00 -21.37
C MET A 388 7.25 -6.08 -20.32
N GLN A 389 6.98 -7.33 -20.75
CA GLN A 389 6.58 -8.42 -19.87
C GLN A 389 5.43 -7.96 -18.95
N ALA A 390 5.42 -8.36 -17.68
CA ALA A 390 4.38 -8.00 -16.74
C ALA A 390 4.25 -6.48 -16.44
N THR A 391 5.19 -5.62 -16.88
CA THR A 391 4.99 -4.16 -16.78
C THR A 391 3.80 -3.69 -17.63
N ALA A 392 3.47 -4.42 -18.72
CA ALA A 392 2.30 -4.17 -19.56
C ALA A 392 0.97 -4.36 -18.80
N ASN A 393 0.95 -5.20 -17.75
CA ASN A 393 -0.29 -5.56 -17.04
C ASN A 393 -0.97 -4.34 -16.41
N ALA A 394 -0.20 -3.38 -15.89
CA ALA A 394 -0.74 -2.14 -15.32
C ALA A 394 -1.50 -1.31 -16.37
N PHE A 395 -0.94 -1.21 -17.57
CA PHE A 395 -1.50 -0.44 -18.68
C PHE A 395 -2.72 -1.15 -19.31
N ALA A 396 -2.65 -2.47 -19.45
CA ALA A 396 -3.79 -3.27 -19.90
C ALA A 396 -4.96 -3.16 -18.92
N TYR A 397 -4.69 -3.24 -17.61
CA TYR A 397 -5.71 -3.06 -16.58
C TYR A 397 -6.32 -1.65 -16.60
N ALA A 398 -5.49 -0.61 -16.69
CA ALA A 398 -5.95 0.77 -16.79
C ALA A 398 -6.90 0.97 -17.98
N ARG A 399 -6.48 0.50 -19.18
CA ARG A 399 -7.27 0.60 -20.41
C ARG A 399 -8.58 -0.17 -20.31
N THR A 400 -8.55 -1.42 -19.87
CA THR A 400 -9.77 -2.24 -19.78
C THR A 400 -10.76 -1.68 -18.75
N THR A 401 -10.25 -1.15 -17.64
CA THR A 401 -11.06 -0.47 -16.61
C THR A 401 -11.68 0.82 -17.14
N GLU A 402 -10.95 1.59 -17.95
CA GLU A 402 -11.48 2.78 -18.61
C GLU A 402 -12.64 2.43 -19.57
N LEU A 403 -12.48 1.37 -20.35
CA LEU A 403 -13.45 1.01 -21.40
C LEU A 403 -14.72 0.32 -20.86
N LEU A 404 -14.59 -0.49 -19.81
CA LEU A 404 -15.71 -1.29 -19.28
C LEU A 404 -16.26 -0.77 -17.95
N GLY A 405 -15.51 0.08 -17.28
CA GLY A 405 -15.79 0.50 -15.92
C GLY A 405 -15.30 -0.50 -14.86
N ARG A 406 -15.06 0.05 -13.68
CA ARG A 406 -14.54 -0.65 -12.49
C ARG A 406 -15.38 -1.87 -12.10
N GLU A 407 -16.70 -1.75 -12.08
CA GLU A 407 -17.58 -2.83 -11.62
C GLU A 407 -17.51 -4.06 -12.54
N ALA A 408 -17.52 -3.85 -13.85
CA ALA A 408 -17.44 -4.93 -14.83
C ALA A 408 -16.13 -5.70 -14.73
N VAL A 409 -15.00 -5.00 -14.56
CA VAL A 409 -13.68 -5.64 -14.40
C VAL A 409 -13.61 -6.39 -13.06
N HIS A 410 -13.97 -5.74 -11.95
CA HIS A 410 -13.86 -6.34 -10.61
C HIS A 410 -14.96 -7.33 -10.26
N ALA A 411 -15.91 -7.57 -11.17
CA ALA A 411 -16.75 -8.75 -11.12
C ALA A 411 -15.93 -10.03 -11.34
N ARG A 412 -14.86 -9.99 -12.15
CA ARG A 412 -14.06 -11.17 -12.52
C ARG A 412 -12.65 -11.20 -11.91
N VAL A 413 -12.13 -10.10 -11.38
CA VAL A 413 -10.79 -10.04 -10.75
C VAL A 413 -10.79 -9.19 -9.47
N GLY A 414 -10.06 -9.63 -8.44
CA GLY A 414 -9.92 -8.92 -7.16
C GLY A 414 -8.93 -7.74 -7.21
N VAL A 415 -8.53 -7.25 -6.04
CA VAL A 415 -7.52 -6.19 -5.83
C VAL A 415 -6.58 -6.48 -4.66
N GLU A 416 -6.62 -7.70 -4.11
CA GLU A 416 -5.82 -8.07 -2.95
C GLU A 416 -4.45 -8.60 -3.36
N PRO A 417 -3.40 -8.37 -2.54
CA PRO A 417 -2.14 -9.08 -2.71
C PRO A 417 -2.38 -10.58 -2.50
N SER A 418 -1.72 -11.41 -3.32
CA SER A 418 -1.88 -12.86 -3.22
C SER A 418 -1.19 -13.46 -1.98
N GLY A 419 -0.13 -12.81 -1.48
CA GLY A 419 0.79 -13.39 -0.48
C GLY A 419 1.50 -14.66 -0.97
N ASN A 420 1.46 -14.91 -2.28
CA ASN A 420 1.95 -16.11 -2.93
C ASN A 420 2.85 -15.75 -4.12
N PRO A 421 3.77 -16.64 -4.52
CA PRO A 421 4.62 -16.39 -5.66
C PRO A 421 3.81 -16.06 -6.92
N PHE A 422 4.32 -15.15 -7.76
CA PHE A 422 3.62 -14.68 -8.97
C PHE A 422 3.26 -15.79 -9.97
N HIS A 423 3.97 -16.92 -9.90
CA HIS A 423 3.79 -18.08 -10.75
C HIS A 423 2.82 -19.13 -10.20
N ALA A 424 2.19 -18.87 -9.06
CA ALA A 424 1.25 -19.83 -8.49
C ALA A 424 0.01 -20.03 -9.37
N VAL A 425 -0.33 -21.30 -9.64
CA VAL A 425 -1.55 -21.68 -10.39
C VAL A 425 -2.70 -21.80 -9.40
N GLN A 426 -3.23 -20.65 -8.96
CA GLN A 426 -4.30 -20.60 -7.98
C GLN A 426 -5.16 -19.35 -8.11
N LEU A 427 -6.38 -19.43 -7.60
CA LEU A 427 -7.31 -18.33 -7.45
C LEU A 427 -7.54 -18.07 -5.96
N ASP A 428 -8.11 -16.90 -5.63
CA ASP A 428 -8.60 -16.64 -4.28
C ASP A 428 -9.70 -17.65 -3.97
N GLN A 429 -9.44 -18.55 -3.03
CA GLN A 429 -10.38 -19.61 -2.66
C GLN A 429 -11.71 -19.07 -2.11
N ARG A 430 -11.72 -17.84 -1.58
CA ARG A 430 -12.93 -17.23 -1.02
C ARG A 430 -13.89 -16.75 -2.10
N SER A 431 -13.33 -16.19 -3.19
CA SER A 431 -14.12 -15.58 -4.25
C SER A 431 -14.19 -16.39 -5.54
N GLY A 432 -13.31 -17.38 -5.71
CA GLY A 432 -13.16 -18.13 -6.96
C GLY A 432 -12.57 -17.31 -8.11
N ARG A 433 -11.91 -16.18 -7.82
CA ARG A 433 -11.37 -15.23 -8.82
C ARG A 433 -9.88 -14.96 -8.60
N PRO A 434 -9.13 -14.43 -9.57
CA PRO A 434 -7.76 -14.00 -9.33
C PRO A 434 -7.71 -12.92 -8.24
N PHE A 435 -6.65 -12.94 -7.44
CA PHE A 435 -6.44 -12.01 -6.33
C PHE A 435 -6.40 -10.54 -6.76
N ASN A 436 -5.70 -10.24 -7.87
CA ASN A 436 -5.52 -8.89 -8.41
C ASN A 436 -5.20 -8.95 -9.92
N PRO A 437 -5.37 -7.85 -10.67
CA PRO A 437 -5.14 -7.80 -12.12
C PRO A 437 -3.67 -7.82 -12.57
N LEU A 438 -2.70 -7.71 -11.65
CA LEU A 438 -1.28 -7.53 -12.02
C LEU A 438 -0.48 -8.83 -12.03
N GLY A 439 -0.92 -9.86 -11.30
CA GLY A 439 -0.40 -11.23 -11.42
C GLY A 439 -0.91 -11.95 -12.68
N ASN A 440 -0.28 -13.06 -13.07
CA ASN A 440 -0.58 -13.77 -14.33
C ASN A 440 -2.07 -14.10 -14.49
N ALA A 441 -2.70 -14.68 -13.47
CA ALA A 441 -4.12 -15.03 -13.51
C ALA A 441 -5.02 -13.81 -13.75
N GLY A 442 -4.77 -12.72 -13.04
CA GLY A 442 -5.56 -11.50 -13.22
C GLY A 442 -5.29 -10.80 -14.55
N ALA A 443 -4.04 -10.80 -15.02
CA ALA A 443 -3.68 -10.21 -16.30
C ALA A 443 -4.30 -10.98 -17.48
N ILE A 444 -4.35 -12.31 -17.41
CA ILE A 444 -5.09 -13.14 -18.39
C ILE A 444 -6.59 -12.83 -18.33
N THR A 445 -7.17 -12.69 -17.13
CA THR A 445 -8.57 -12.25 -16.99
C THR A 445 -8.82 -10.88 -17.62
N VAL A 446 -7.95 -9.90 -17.36
CA VAL A 446 -8.04 -8.55 -17.94
C VAL A 446 -7.90 -8.58 -19.46
N ALA A 447 -7.01 -9.42 -20.01
CA ALA A 447 -6.88 -9.62 -21.45
C ALA A 447 -8.14 -10.27 -22.05
N GLY A 448 -8.72 -11.26 -21.38
CA GLY A 448 -9.99 -11.88 -21.78
C GLY A 448 -11.17 -10.93 -21.77
N LEU A 449 -11.15 -9.91 -20.92
CA LEU A 449 -12.15 -8.83 -20.87
C LEU A 449 -11.93 -7.75 -21.93
N ALA A 450 -10.74 -7.65 -22.54
CA ALA A 450 -10.41 -6.55 -23.43
C ALA A 450 -11.40 -6.49 -24.62
N PRO A 451 -12.06 -5.33 -24.86
CA PRO A 451 -13.09 -5.24 -25.89
C PRO A 451 -12.50 -5.28 -27.30
N GLY A 452 -13.22 -5.95 -28.21
CA GLY A 452 -12.95 -6.02 -29.64
C GLY A 452 -13.79 -7.11 -30.30
N ALA A 453 -14.14 -6.94 -31.57
CA ALA A 453 -14.99 -7.89 -32.30
C ALA A 453 -14.27 -9.21 -32.62
N ASP A 454 -12.93 -9.17 -32.68
CA ASP A 454 -12.06 -10.29 -33.01
C ASP A 454 -10.69 -10.11 -32.32
N GLU A 455 -9.80 -11.09 -32.47
CA GLU A 455 -8.44 -11.01 -31.91
C GLU A 455 -7.63 -9.82 -32.47
N ALA A 456 -7.69 -9.59 -33.78
CA ALA A 456 -6.91 -8.55 -34.43
C ALA A 456 -7.32 -7.13 -33.95
N SER A 457 -8.61 -6.88 -33.75
CA SER A 457 -9.13 -5.62 -33.22
C SER A 457 -8.77 -5.41 -31.76
N ARG A 458 -8.80 -6.47 -30.92
CA ARG A 458 -8.33 -6.41 -29.53
C ARG A 458 -6.86 -6.01 -29.45
N LEU A 459 -6.00 -6.67 -30.25
CA LEU A 459 -4.58 -6.35 -30.31
C LEU A 459 -4.33 -4.93 -30.84
N ARG A 460 -4.98 -4.53 -31.94
CA ARG A 460 -4.84 -3.16 -32.48
C ARG A 460 -5.19 -2.11 -31.45
N GLY A 461 -6.33 -2.26 -30.77
CA GLY A 461 -6.77 -1.28 -29.77
C GLY A 461 -5.83 -1.20 -28.57
N LEU A 462 -5.20 -2.32 -28.18
CA LEU A 462 -4.14 -2.33 -27.17
C LEU A 462 -2.90 -1.58 -27.66
N LEU A 463 -2.38 -1.92 -28.85
CA LEU A 463 -1.17 -1.31 -29.41
C LEU A 463 -1.35 0.20 -29.67
N GLU A 464 -2.52 0.64 -30.10
CA GLU A 464 -2.85 2.07 -30.27
C GLU A 464 -2.79 2.82 -28.93
N PHE A 465 -3.35 2.24 -27.87
CA PHE A 465 -3.28 2.80 -26.53
C PHE A 465 -1.83 2.86 -26.02
N LEU A 466 -1.10 1.75 -26.09
CA LEU A 466 0.30 1.71 -25.63
C LEU A 466 1.19 2.65 -26.44
N SER A 467 0.96 2.78 -27.76
CA SER A 467 1.69 3.71 -28.61
C SER A 467 1.41 5.17 -28.22
N SER A 468 0.14 5.49 -27.93
CA SER A 468 -0.26 6.82 -27.49
C SER A 468 0.35 7.17 -26.12
N ALA A 469 0.42 6.18 -25.21
CA ALA A 469 1.05 6.33 -23.91
C ALA A 469 2.58 6.48 -23.99
N ALA A 470 3.24 5.78 -24.91
CA ALA A 470 4.67 5.84 -25.15
C ALA A 470 5.11 7.10 -25.94
N GLY A 471 4.16 7.76 -26.61
CA GLY A 471 4.38 8.89 -27.51
C GLY A 471 4.86 8.49 -28.92
N GLU A 472 4.90 7.20 -29.23
CA GLU A 472 5.35 6.67 -30.51
C GLU A 472 4.93 5.20 -30.70
N ARG A 473 5.05 4.68 -31.93
CA ARG A 473 4.53 3.36 -32.29
C ARG A 473 5.32 2.24 -31.62
N VAL A 474 4.62 1.42 -30.83
CA VAL A 474 5.16 0.16 -30.26
C VAL A 474 4.67 -1.05 -31.05
N GLY A 475 5.38 -2.17 -30.90
CA GLY A 475 5.07 -3.41 -31.61
C GLY A 475 5.42 -4.66 -30.81
N VAL A 476 4.80 -5.78 -31.18
CA VAL A 476 5.01 -7.09 -30.59
C VAL A 476 6.26 -7.73 -31.20
N ASP A 477 7.13 -8.28 -30.36
CA ASP A 477 8.23 -9.15 -30.78
C ASP A 477 7.68 -10.54 -31.12
N ALA A 478 7.71 -10.89 -32.40
CA ALA A 478 7.18 -12.15 -32.90
C ALA A 478 8.04 -13.37 -32.51
N GLU A 479 9.36 -13.22 -32.40
CA GLU A 479 10.26 -14.31 -31.98
C GLU A 479 10.02 -14.64 -30.50
N LEU A 480 9.91 -13.60 -29.66
CA LEU A 480 9.59 -13.78 -28.25
C LEU A 480 8.17 -14.33 -28.06
N LEU A 481 7.18 -13.86 -28.82
CA LEU A 481 5.82 -14.36 -28.73
C LEU A 481 5.73 -15.87 -29.05
N ASP A 482 6.43 -16.34 -30.09
CA ASP A 482 6.48 -17.77 -30.44
C ASP A 482 7.15 -18.60 -29.33
N ALA A 483 8.23 -18.09 -28.75
CA ALA A 483 8.91 -18.73 -27.63
C ALA A 483 8.04 -18.80 -26.36
N GLU A 484 7.37 -17.70 -26.00
CA GLU A 484 6.45 -17.61 -24.86
C GLU A 484 5.21 -18.50 -25.07
N TRP A 485 4.69 -18.56 -26.29
CA TRP A 485 3.61 -19.48 -26.64
C TRP A 485 4.07 -20.93 -26.42
N THR A 486 5.23 -21.32 -26.94
CA THR A 486 5.71 -22.70 -26.83
C THR A 486 5.97 -23.09 -25.37
N ALA A 487 6.62 -22.24 -24.57
CA ALA A 487 6.94 -22.51 -23.16
C ALA A 487 5.75 -22.31 -22.18
N GLY A 488 4.61 -21.81 -22.66
CA GLY A 488 3.52 -21.25 -21.86
C GLY A 488 2.62 -22.20 -21.08
N ASP A 489 3.01 -23.45 -20.79
CA ASP A 489 2.15 -24.48 -20.19
C ASP A 489 1.53 -24.05 -18.86
N ARG A 490 2.28 -23.33 -18.03
CA ARG A 490 1.78 -22.77 -16.79
C ARG A 490 0.67 -21.75 -17.01
N ASN A 491 0.84 -20.85 -17.99
CA ASN A 491 -0.16 -19.85 -18.32
C ASN A 491 -1.39 -20.49 -18.99
N ARG A 492 -1.22 -21.59 -19.76
CA ARG A 492 -2.33 -22.42 -20.26
C ARG A 492 -3.13 -23.04 -19.13
N ALA A 493 -2.46 -23.63 -18.13
CA ALA A 493 -3.13 -24.20 -16.96
C ALA A 493 -3.92 -23.13 -16.18
N ILE A 494 -3.35 -21.93 -16.02
CA ILE A 494 -4.05 -20.79 -15.43
C ILE A 494 -5.27 -20.40 -16.27
N ALA A 495 -5.13 -20.26 -17.59
CA ALA A 495 -6.23 -19.90 -18.48
C ALA A 495 -7.40 -20.92 -18.40
N ALA A 496 -7.08 -22.21 -18.37
CA ALA A 496 -8.06 -23.28 -18.19
C ALA A 496 -8.78 -23.20 -16.84
N LEU A 497 -8.03 -22.93 -15.76
CA LEU A 497 -8.61 -22.72 -14.43
C LEU A 497 -9.54 -21.50 -14.41
N LEU A 498 -9.16 -20.40 -15.08
CA LEU A 498 -9.97 -19.20 -15.17
C LEU A 498 -11.27 -19.42 -15.92
N ARG A 499 -11.27 -20.19 -17.01
CA ARG A 499 -12.48 -20.55 -17.73
C ARG A 499 -13.39 -21.41 -16.87
N ALA A 500 -12.83 -22.42 -16.20
CA ALA A 500 -13.59 -23.27 -15.28
C ALA A 500 -14.24 -22.45 -14.15
N ALA A 501 -13.59 -21.39 -13.70
CA ALA A 501 -14.09 -20.46 -12.68
C ALA A 501 -15.02 -19.35 -13.25
N GLY A 502 -15.27 -19.30 -14.56
CA GLY A 502 -16.09 -18.26 -15.19
C GLY A 502 -15.45 -16.87 -15.22
N CYS A 503 -14.13 -16.78 -15.01
CA CYS A 503 -13.39 -15.52 -15.07
C CYS A 503 -13.05 -15.10 -16.51
N VAL A 504 -12.94 -16.06 -17.43
CA VAL A 504 -12.76 -15.81 -18.88
C VAL A 504 -13.72 -16.69 -19.67
N ASP A 505 -14.22 -16.15 -20.78
CA ASP A 505 -15.15 -16.88 -21.65
C ASP A 505 -14.39 -17.72 -22.69
N ASP A 506 -13.30 -17.17 -23.24
CA ASP A 506 -12.39 -17.81 -24.19
C ASP A 506 -10.96 -17.77 -23.63
N GLU A 507 -10.49 -18.93 -23.15
CA GLU A 507 -9.19 -19.08 -22.50
C GLU A 507 -8.01 -18.92 -23.45
N GLU A 508 -8.14 -19.38 -24.70
CA GLU A 508 -7.07 -19.35 -25.69
C GLU A 508 -6.89 -17.92 -26.20
N ALA A 509 -7.99 -17.24 -26.52
CA ALA A 509 -7.93 -15.85 -26.93
C ALA A 509 -7.45 -14.90 -25.82
N ALA A 510 -7.86 -15.15 -24.57
CA ALA A 510 -7.39 -14.39 -23.41
C ALA A 510 -5.89 -14.57 -23.21
N LEU A 511 -5.41 -15.82 -23.29
CA LEU A 511 -3.99 -16.15 -23.18
C LEU A 511 -3.18 -15.52 -24.32
N GLN A 512 -3.67 -15.58 -25.55
CA GLN A 512 -2.98 -15.03 -26.73
C GLN A 512 -2.78 -13.52 -26.61
N LEU A 513 -3.82 -12.76 -26.26
CA LEU A 513 -3.70 -11.31 -26.07
C LEU A 513 -2.78 -10.97 -24.88
N TYR A 514 -2.84 -11.76 -23.79
CA TYR A 514 -1.94 -11.62 -22.66
C TYR A 514 -0.46 -11.83 -23.05
N LEU A 515 -0.16 -12.83 -23.88
CA LEU A 515 1.22 -13.05 -24.33
C LEU A 515 1.66 -11.95 -25.31
N GLN A 516 0.77 -11.52 -26.21
CA GLN A 516 1.02 -10.41 -27.12
C GLN A 516 1.38 -9.11 -26.38
N GLN A 517 0.66 -8.75 -25.30
CA GLN A 517 1.00 -7.56 -24.50
C GLN A 517 2.35 -7.67 -23.80
N CYS A 518 2.70 -8.86 -23.28
CA CYS A 518 3.98 -9.09 -22.60
C CYS A 518 5.16 -8.99 -23.58
N CYS A 519 4.93 -9.29 -24.86
CA CYS A 519 5.93 -9.25 -25.92
C CYS A 519 6.02 -7.87 -26.61
N VAL A 520 5.29 -6.85 -26.16
CA VAL A 520 5.46 -5.48 -26.67
C VAL A 520 6.86 -4.97 -26.29
N THR A 521 7.57 -4.39 -27.26
CA THR A 521 8.93 -3.88 -27.05
C THR A 521 8.96 -2.37 -26.83
N VAL A 522 9.73 -1.94 -25.85
CA VAL A 522 9.95 -0.54 -25.46
C VAL A 522 11.40 -0.31 -25.05
N ASP A 523 11.80 0.94 -24.89
CA ASP A 523 13.02 1.33 -24.17
C ASP A 523 12.65 2.03 -22.84
N CYS A 524 13.64 2.46 -22.06
CA CYS A 524 13.37 3.11 -20.78
C CYS A 524 12.58 4.41 -20.96
N VAL A 525 12.88 5.20 -21.99
CA VAL A 525 12.19 6.48 -22.24
C VAL A 525 10.70 6.28 -22.52
N ARG A 526 10.36 5.33 -23.41
CA ARG A 526 8.96 4.98 -23.72
C ARG A 526 8.24 4.49 -22.48
N LEU A 527 8.85 3.60 -21.69
CA LEU A 527 8.24 3.08 -20.47
C LEU A 527 8.05 4.18 -19.40
N ALA A 528 9.00 5.11 -19.29
CA ALA A 528 8.91 6.25 -18.37
C ALA A 528 7.78 7.21 -18.77
N ARG A 529 7.58 7.46 -20.08
CA ARG A 529 6.43 8.23 -20.58
C ARG A 529 5.09 7.57 -20.27
N MET A 530 5.02 6.24 -20.41
CA MET A 530 3.82 5.49 -20.01
C MET A 530 3.58 5.60 -18.49
N GLY A 531 4.63 5.57 -17.67
CA GLY A 531 4.52 5.90 -16.24
C GLY A 531 4.04 7.35 -16.01
N ALA A 532 4.53 8.31 -16.79
CA ALA A 532 4.17 9.72 -16.70
C ALA A 532 2.70 9.96 -17.09
N LEU A 533 2.14 9.18 -18.02
CA LEU A 533 0.70 9.17 -18.31
C LEU A 533 -0.12 8.90 -17.05
N LEU A 534 0.26 7.89 -16.26
CA LEU A 534 -0.41 7.60 -14.98
C LEU A 534 -0.13 8.69 -13.94
N ALA A 535 1.10 9.21 -13.87
CA ALA A 535 1.43 10.33 -12.97
C ALA A 535 0.60 11.59 -13.27
N ALA A 536 0.35 11.88 -14.54
CA ALA A 536 -0.40 13.04 -15.03
C ALA A 536 -1.93 12.82 -15.00
N GLY A 537 -2.42 11.81 -14.28
CA GLY A 537 -3.85 11.56 -14.15
C GLY A 537 -4.52 11.14 -15.47
N GLY A 538 -3.77 10.45 -16.34
CA GLY A 538 -4.27 9.91 -17.59
C GLY A 538 -4.07 10.79 -18.81
N ARG A 539 -3.32 11.90 -18.69
CA ARG A 539 -2.90 12.73 -19.84
C ARG A 539 -1.50 12.37 -20.33
N PRO A 540 -1.31 12.14 -21.64
CA PRO A 540 0.02 11.84 -22.18
C PRO A 540 0.94 13.06 -22.27
N ALA A 541 0.37 14.27 -22.39
CA ALA A 541 1.10 15.53 -22.36
C ALA A 541 0.18 16.70 -21.98
N PRO A 542 0.73 17.84 -21.51
CA PRO A 542 -0.05 19.06 -21.26
C PRO A 542 -0.90 19.46 -22.46
N GLY A 543 -2.17 19.78 -22.24
CA GLY A 543 -3.11 20.20 -23.29
C GLY A 543 -3.66 19.06 -24.18
N VAL A 544 -3.08 17.85 -24.15
CA VAL A 544 -3.58 16.69 -24.92
C VAL A 544 -4.74 16.03 -24.19
N THR A 545 -5.76 15.56 -24.94
CA THR A 545 -6.92 14.85 -24.38
C THR A 545 -6.48 13.65 -23.53
N PRO A 546 -7.07 13.46 -22.33
CA PRO A 546 -6.77 12.30 -21.51
C PRO A 546 -7.07 10.98 -22.23
N LEU A 547 -6.17 9.99 -22.08
CA LEU A 547 -6.37 8.61 -22.52
C LEU A 547 -7.08 7.77 -21.45
N LEU A 548 -7.04 8.20 -20.19
CA LEU A 548 -7.64 7.53 -19.04
C LEU A 548 -8.35 8.56 -18.16
N SER A 549 -9.45 8.14 -17.54
CA SER A 549 -10.09 8.91 -16.47
C SER A 549 -9.23 8.90 -15.20
N GLN A 550 -9.40 9.93 -14.37
CA GLN A 550 -8.76 10.01 -13.05
C GLN A 550 -9.09 8.79 -12.19
N ARG A 551 -10.30 8.24 -12.32
CA ARG A 551 -10.73 7.04 -11.59
C ARG A 551 -9.96 5.80 -12.04
N ALA A 552 -9.82 5.57 -13.34
CA ALA A 552 -9.05 4.43 -13.86
C ALA A 552 -7.58 4.51 -13.46
N VAL A 553 -6.99 5.71 -13.48
CA VAL A 553 -5.61 5.95 -13.03
C VAL A 553 -5.46 5.67 -11.54
N ARG A 554 -6.34 6.25 -10.72
CA ARG A 554 -6.36 6.04 -9.27
C ARG A 554 -6.44 4.57 -8.91
N ASP A 555 -7.40 3.86 -9.51
CA ASP A 555 -7.61 2.42 -9.31
C ASP A 555 -6.35 1.62 -9.76
N THR A 556 -5.72 2.00 -10.88
CA THR A 556 -4.45 1.40 -11.35
C THR A 556 -3.31 1.61 -10.36
N LEU A 557 -3.11 2.83 -9.88
CA LEU A 557 -2.04 3.17 -8.95
C LEU A 557 -2.21 2.47 -7.60
N SER A 558 -3.45 2.35 -7.10
CA SER A 558 -3.74 1.61 -5.88
C SER A 558 -3.32 0.14 -5.99
N VAL A 559 -3.64 -0.52 -7.10
CA VAL A 559 -3.23 -1.93 -7.30
C VAL A 559 -1.73 -2.05 -7.58
N MET A 560 -1.12 -1.11 -8.31
CA MET A 560 0.35 -1.08 -8.49
C MET A 560 1.07 -0.98 -7.16
N TYR A 561 0.57 -0.15 -6.24
CA TYR A 561 1.17 0.04 -4.93
C TYR A 561 1.12 -1.23 -4.05
N THR A 562 0.02 -1.98 -4.08
CA THR A 562 -0.16 -3.17 -3.20
C THR A 562 0.24 -4.49 -3.83
N CYS A 563 0.25 -4.59 -5.16
CA CYS A 563 0.41 -5.87 -5.87
C CYS A 563 1.49 -5.86 -6.96
N GLY A 564 2.10 -4.71 -7.26
CA GLY A 564 2.86 -4.55 -8.49
C GLY A 564 4.23 -5.22 -8.51
N LEU A 565 4.82 -5.47 -7.35
CA LEU A 565 6.08 -6.21 -7.17
C LEU A 565 5.84 -7.60 -6.59
N HIS A 566 4.72 -8.21 -6.95
CA HIS A 566 4.37 -9.57 -6.55
C HIS A 566 4.27 -9.67 -5.01
N ASP A 567 4.81 -10.74 -4.43
CA ASP A 567 4.95 -10.95 -3.00
C ASP A 567 6.06 -10.11 -2.35
N GLY A 568 6.69 -9.16 -3.07
CA GLY A 568 7.59 -8.13 -2.55
C GLY A 568 7.01 -6.72 -2.51
N SER A 569 5.69 -6.57 -2.68
CA SER A 569 5.05 -5.26 -2.76
C SER A 569 5.03 -4.53 -1.41
N GLY A 570 4.95 -5.24 -0.28
CA GLY A 570 5.03 -4.64 1.05
C GLY A 570 6.40 -4.05 1.32
N GLU A 571 7.47 -4.79 1.01
CA GLU A 571 8.85 -4.31 1.13
C GLU A 571 9.13 -3.12 0.23
N PHE A 572 8.62 -3.12 -1.01
CA PHE A 572 8.81 -1.99 -1.92
C PHE A 572 8.05 -0.74 -1.49
N ALA A 573 6.81 -0.89 -1.01
CA ALA A 573 6.05 0.19 -0.39
C ALA A 573 6.78 0.76 0.84
N TRP A 574 7.43 -0.10 1.61
CA TRP A 574 8.21 0.30 2.78
C TRP A 574 9.53 1.01 2.41
N SER A 575 10.35 0.46 1.52
CA SER A 575 11.68 1.00 1.19
C SER A 575 11.63 2.15 0.18
N VAL A 576 10.82 2.04 -0.88
CA VAL A 576 10.71 3.02 -1.97
C VAL A 576 9.48 3.90 -1.82
N GLY A 577 8.32 3.32 -1.54
CA GLY A 577 7.08 4.06 -1.23
C GLY A 577 6.37 4.70 -2.42
N ILE A 578 6.52 4.17 -3.64
CA ILE A 578 5.80 4.64 -4.83
C ILE A 578 5.13 3.47 -5.57
N PRO A 579 3.98 3.67 -6.25
CA PRO A 579 3.39 2.65 -7.11
C PRO A 579 4.37 2.19 -8.20
N ALA A 580 4.50 0.88 -8.39
CA ALA A 580 5.36 0.34 -9.44
C ALA A 580 4.88 -1.01 -9.94
N LYS A 581 5.38 -1.46 -11.10
CA LYS A 581 5.19 -2.81 -11.63
C LYS A 581 6.50 -3.33 -12.17
N SER A 582 6.90 -4.53 -11.73
CA SER A 582 8.08 -5.24 -12.25
C SER A 582 7.73 -6.23 -13.37
N GLY A 583 8.68 -6.51 -14.27
CA GLY A 583 8.61 -7.58 -15.25
C GLY A 583 9.85 -8.47 -15.19
N VAL A 584 9.69 -9.74 -15.58
CA VAL A 584 10.80 -10.73 -15.62
C VAL A 584 11.88 -10.39 -16.66
N SER A 585 11.65 -9.42 -17.53
CA SER A 585 12.66 -8.81 -18.41
C SER A 585 13.67 -7.93 -17.67
N GLY A 586 13.48 -7.70 -16.36
CA GLY A 586 14.27 -6.78 -15.56
C GLY A 586 13.77 -5.34 -15.58
N ALA A 587 12.65 -5.08 -16.27
CA ALA A 587 12.01 -3.77 -16.32
C ALA A 587 11.18 -3.51 -15.06
N ILE A 588 11.28 -2.30 -14.52
CA ILE A 588 10.38 -1.76 -13.49
C ILE A 588 9.88 -0.41 -13.99
N VAL A 589 8.55 -0.26 -14.04
CA VAL A 589 7.91 1.05 -14.21
C VAL A 589 7.40 1.51 -12.85
N ALA A 590 7.82 2.70 -12.42
CA ALA A 590 7.39 3.34 -11.19
C ALA A 590 6.72 4.68 -11.49
N VAL A 591 5.75 5.06 -10.67
CA VAL A 591 4.92 6.25 -10.90
C VAL A 591 4.91 7.09 -9.63
N VAL A 592 5.26 8.37 -9.76
CA VAL A 592 5.16 9.37 -8.71
C VAL A 592 3.97 10.28 -9.05
N PRO A 593 2.80 10.08 -8.42
CA PRO A 593 1.58 10.81 -8.79
C PRO A 593 1.79 12.33 -8.79
N GLY A 594 1.38 12.99 -9.86
CA GLY A 594 1.53 14.43 -10.06
C GLY A 594 2.94 14.91 -10.39
N ARG A 595 3.97 14.04 -10.44
CA ARG A 595 5.37 14.46 -10.68
C ARG A 595 5.99 13.81 -11.90
N MET A 596 6.09 12.47 -11.94
CA MET A 596 6.87 11.77 -12.96
C MET A 596 6.57 10.27 -13.07
N GLY A 597 6.85 9.71 -14.23
CA GLY A 597 7.07 8.27 -14.43
C GLY A 597 8.56 7.96 -14.48
N ILE A 598 8.96 6.83 -13.91
CA ILE A 598 10.33 6.35 -13.87
C ILE A 598 10.37 4.95 -14.46
N ALA A 599 11.31 4.70 -15.36
CA ALA A 599 11.60 3.37 -15.86
C ALA A 599 13.03 3.00 -15.50
N VAL A 600 13.19 1.80 -14.96
CA VAL A 600 14.50 1.17 -14.77
C VAL A 600 14.48 -0.17 -15.47
N TRP A 601 15.55 -0.48 -16.20
CA TRP A 601 15.73 -1.77 -16.80
C TRP A 601 17.10 -2.31 -16.41
N SER A 602 17.10 -3.45 -15.71
CA SER A 602 18.30 -4.22 -15.45
C SER A 602 17.95 -5.71 -15.38
N PRO A 603 18.46 -6.56 -16.30
CA PRO A 603 17.91 -7.89 -16.56
C PRO A 603 17.89 -8.89 -15.39
N PRO A 604 18.90 -8.98 -14.51
CA PRO A 604 18.90 -9.95 -13.43
C PRO A 604 17.77 -9.70 -12.43
N VAL A 605 16.89 -10.70 -12.27
CA VAL A 605 15.77 -10.66 -11.32
C VAL A 605 16.01 -11.59 -10.11
N ASP A 606 15.38 -11.28 -8.98
CA ASP A 606 15.33 -12.17 -7.82
C ASP A 606 14.32 -13.32 -8.00
N HIS A 607 14.19 -14.15 -6.96
CA HIS A 607 13.23 -15.27 -6.93
C HIS A 607 11.75 -14.83 -7.05
N ARG A 608 11.45 -13.55 -6.79
CA ARG A 608 10.11 -12.96 -6.92
C ARG A 608 9.87 -12.37 -8.31
N GLY A 609 10.86 -12.39 -9.20
CA GLY A 609 10.75 -11.81 -10.55
C GLY A 609 10.94 -10.29 -10.58
N THR A 610 11.59 -9.72 -9.56
CA THR A 610 11.91 -8.29 -9.48
C THR A 610 13.38 -8.02 -9.81
N SER A 611 13.66 -7.00 -10.63
CA SER A 611 15.03 -6.60 -10.93
C SER A 611 15.80 -6.23 -9.65
N VAL A 612 16.89 -6.94 -9.37
CA VAL A 612 17.67 -6.74 -8.13
C VAL A 612 18.33 -5.37 -8.13
N ARG A 613 19.02 -5.03 -9.22
CA ARG A 613 19.67 -3.72 -9.39
C ARG A 613 18.62 -2.63 -9.55
N GLY A 614 17.55 -2.89 -10.30
CA GLY A 614 16.49 -1.93 -10.55
C GLY A 614 15.77 -1.46 -9.29
N LYS A 615 15.43 -2.40 -8.38
CA LYS A 615 14.84 -2.06 -7.07
C LYS A 615 15.76 -1.15 -6.26
N ARG A 616 17.05 -1.47 -6.16
CA ARG A 616 18.03 -0.67 -5.40
C ARG A 616 18.25 0.72 -5.99
N LEU A 617 18.22 0.86 -7.32
CA LEU A 617 18.25 2.17 -7.98
C LEU A 617 17.04 3.01 -7.61
N LEU A 618 15.83 2.42 -7.61
CA LEU A 618 14.61 3.10 -7.19
C LEU A 618 14.63 3.48 -5.70
N GLU A 619 15.19 2.64 -4.83
CA GLU A 619 15.42 2.97 -3.41
C GLU A 619 16.31 4.21 -3.26
N HIS A 620 17.42 4.27 -3.98
CA HIS A 620 18.34 5.41 -3.95
C HIS A 620 17.70 6.69 -4.51
N LEU A 621 17.02 6.59 -5.66
CA LEU A 621 16.30 7.71 -6.27
C LEU A 621 15.17 8.21 -5.36
N SER A 622 14.40 7.30 -4.75
CA SER A 622 13.31 7.68 -3.85
C SER A 622 13.82 8.39 -2.60
N ALA A 623 14.92 7.92 -2.02
CA ALA A 623 15.55 8.59 -0.88
C ALA A 623 16.09 9.98 -1.26
N SER A 624 16.79 10.08 -2.39
CA SER A 624 17.45 11.32 -2.82
C SER A 624 16.46 12.40 -3.29
N LEU A 625 15.43 12.01 -4.04
CA LEU A 625 14.41 12.90 -4.61
C LEU A 625 13.12 12.97 -3.78
N ARG A 626 13.07 12.28 -2.64
CA ARG A 626 11.91 12.16 -1.72
C ARG A 626 10.64 11.80 -2.47
N LEU A 627 10.66 10.66 -3.16
CA LEU A 627 9.57 10.27 -4.07
C LEU A 627 8.41 9.57 -3.35
N GLY A 628 8.64 9.01 -2.15
CA GLY A 628 7.64 8.26 -1.40
C GLY A 628 6.34 9.02 -1.17
N VAL A 629 5.19 8.37 -1.39
CA VAL A 629 3.86 9.02 -1.34
C VAL A 629 3.45 9.53 0.04
N PHE A 630 4.12 9.03 1.08
CA PHE A 630 3.96 9.44 2.48
C PHE A 630 5.16 10.21 3.03
N ALA A 631 6.16 10.53 2.20
CA ALA A 631 7.29 11.36 2.60
C ALA A 631 6.79 12.78 2.95
N GLY A 632 7.28 13.33 4.06
CA GLY A 632 6.95 14.70 4.45
C GLY A 632 7.71 15.76 3.63
N PRO A 633 7.28 17.03 3.69
CA PRO A 633 8.02 18.14 3.09
C PRO A 633 9.45 18.21 3.66
N ALA A 634 10.39 18.76 2.89
CA ALA A 634 11.73 19.02 3.40
C ALA A 634 11.67 19.89 4.66
N LEU A 635 12.45 19.55 5.69
CA LEU A 635 12.62 20.40 6.87
C LEU A 635 13.02 21.80 6.40
N GLY A 636 12.14 22.79 6.58
CA GLY A 636 12.34 24.17 6.14
C GLY A 636 11.70 24.56 4.80
N ALA A 637 11.09 23.64 4.06
CA ALA A 637 10.23 23.98 2.93
C ALA A 637 8.87 24.46 3.45
N THR A 638 8.67 25.77 3.51
CA THR A 638 7.34 26.35 3.68
C THR A 638 6.47 25.90 2.51
N VAL A 639 5.50 25.02 2.76
CA VAL A 639 4.35 24.84 1.88
C VAL A 639 3.70 26.21 1.81
N ARG A 640 3.85 26.92 0.69
CA ARG A 640 3.06 28.14 0.48
C ARG A 640 1.60 27.67 0.38
N PRO A 641 0.70 28.09 1.27
CA PRO A 641 -0.71 27.83 1.06
C PRO A 641 -1.12 28.52 -0.26
N GLN A 642 -1.83 27.80 -1.12
CA GLN A 642 -2.61 28.42 -2.18
C GLN A 642 -3.95 28.88 -1.61
#